data_AF-A0A367LMX4-F1
#
_entry.id   AF-A0A367LMX4-F1
#
_cell.length_a   1.000
_cell.length_b   1.000
_cell.length_c   1.000
_cell.angle_alpha   90.00
_cell.angle_beta   90.00
_cell.angle_gamma   90.00
#
_symmetry.space_group_name_H-M   'P 1'
#
loop_
_entity.id
_entity.type
_entity.pdbx_description
1 polymer ?
#
loop_
_entity_poly.entity_id
_entity_poly.type
_entity_poly.pdbx_seq_one_letter_code
_entity_poly.pdbx_strand_id
1 'polypeptide(L)'
;MNHPSAVLSPLPRADGSSTFSASGFSVMAVVNGPVEAPRRDENAFEAIVEVMVRPAAGPGGTAERLLEVMLQSALRQLIPVRTFPRTMIQITLQILEVPQSPYKNTRILHPQVNLALVPALLHASILGLISAAVPLKAIATAVSLAVRADGDTLVDPGPDDMDKASSIHALAFTSDDELLLAESAGSFSVDAWHAILETGQSVCCREPGPDAAMSAGVPESQGIRTFIRSVTEARSDEDLHWKNAMALAEPGTLDPALADNDKGIIVSPLKAAPPPAPAPQGCRPSSVVSRQNKPEALPLDMHLSPGSDPRAASPIRLADALHGLAKKQQSTPRTALQSPCFYHERFGEAVKIERVLEEMESDDVMSHSRLVQTATCVREVSRQLRRRPVRGAVRSVMIVTKARDNHLVHLTRDLAGWLLRTPRYGSPVGVEVYVDAKLRNSKRFDAAGLVAEDPRFGAMLRYWTPDLCWVEPERFDLVLTLGGDGTVLFTSWLFQRVVPPVLSFSLGSLGFMTQFEFERYKDHLDRVMGDGGMKINLRMRFTCTVKRGGGGGGGGDGDGDDDDGRESEQFQVLNELVIDRGPSPYVSNLELYGDGEPLTVVQADGCIFSTPTGSTAYSLSAGGSLVHPDIPAILLTPICPHTLSFRPMVLSDTMALRVVVPRGSRATAYCSFDGKGRVELRQGDCVTISASQFPFPTVTRTDTEWFDSVSRTLRWNVRAATQRPFDPADDAAAASNGSEADSDCWDIDQDSAYFPSEEGSVSASPIRRQMSMLCM
;
A
#
# COMPACT_ATOMS: atom_id res chain seq x y z
N MET A 1 -1.94 2.21 -50.07
CA MET A 1 -1.73 3.16 -48.96
C MET A 1 -3.06 3.88 -48.78
N ASN A 2 -3.67 3.77 -47.60
CA ASN A 2 -4.89 4.53 -47.28
C ASN A 2 -4.44 5.86 -46.67
N HIS A 3 -4.85 6.99 -47.24
CA HIS A 3 -4.63 8.29 -46.62
C HIS A 3 -5.31 8.33 -45.23
N PRO A 4 -4.73 9.01 -44.23
CA PRO A 4 -5.38 9.17 -42.93
C PRO A 4 -6.73 9.87 -43.12
N SER A 5 -7.77 9.36 -42.46
CA SER A 5 -9.10 9.96 -42.47
C SER A 5 -9.64 10.10 -41.06
N ALA A 6 -10.38 11.19 -40.84
CA ALA A 6 -10.94 11.55 -39.56
C ALA A 6 -12.35 12.11 -39.75
N VAL A 7 -13.27 11.71 -38.87
CA VAL A 7 -14.63 12.24 -38.79
C VAL A 7 -14.87 12.65 -37.34
N LEU A 8 -15.16 13.93 -37.11
CA LEU A 8 -15.47 14.45 -35.78
C LEU A 8 -16.99 14.36 -35.51
N SER A 9 -17.33 14.26 -34.24
CA SER A 9 -18.70 14.21 -33.71
C SER A 9 -19.66 13.18 -34.36
N PRO A 10 -19.24 11.94 -34.70
CA PRO A 10 -20.13 10.93 -35.28
C PRO A 10 -21.24 10.44 -34.33
N LEU A 11 -21.12 10.66 -33.01
CA LEU A 11 -22.09 10.22 -32.01
C LEU A 11 -22.79 11.41 -31.33
N PRO A 12 -24.12 11.56 -31.44
CA PRO A 12 -24.87 12.72 -30.93
C PRO A 12 -25.21 12.68 -29.43
N ARG A 13 -24.63 11.73 -28.67
CA ARG A 13 -24.92 11.50 -27.23
C ARG A 13 -23.69 11.57 -26.32
N ALA A 14 -22.51 11.80 -26.90
CA ALA A 14 -21.28 11.98 -26.15
C ALA A 14 -20.91 13.47 -26.16
N ASP A 15 -20.16 13.91 -25.15
CA ASP A 15 -19.69 15.30 -25.09
C ASP A 15 -18.72 15.60 -26.25
N GLY A 16 -17.90 14.61 -26.63
CA GLY A 16 -17.18 14.58 -27.89
C GLY A 16 -17.01 13.16 -28.44
N SER A 17 -16.81 13.06 -29.74
CA SER A 17 -16.48 11.79 -30.40
C SER A 17 -15.68 12.00 -31.67
N SER A 18 -14.93 10.98 -32.08
CA SER A 18 -14.23 11.00 -33.37
C SER A 18 -13.93 9.60 -33.87
N THR A 19 -14.03 9.38 -35.17
CA THR A 19 -13.52 8.17 -35.83
C THR A 19 -12.25 8.52 -36.59
N PHE A 20 -11.16 7.82 -36.33
CA PHE A 20 -9.87 7.96 -37.02
C PHE A 20 -9.50 6.64 -37.70
N SER A 21 -9.04 6.71 -38.96
CA SER A 21 -8.60 5.54 -39.72
C SER A 21 -7.27 5.80 -40.42
N ALA A 22 -6.29 4.93 -40.19
CA ALA A 22 -4.96 4.96 -40.79
C ALA A 22 -4.36 3.55 -40.83
N SER A 23 -3.51 3.27 -41.83
CA SER A 23 -2.75 2.00 -41.97
C SER A 23 -3.58 0.71 -41.85
N GLY A 24 -4.88 0.75 -42.20
CA GLY A 24 -5.80 -0.39 -42.13
C GLY A 24 -6.45 -0.60 -40.76
N PHE A 25 -6.16 0.24 -39.77
CA PHE A 25 -6.87 0.30 -38.50
C PHE A 25 -7.96 1.38 -38.57
N SER A 26 -9.11 1.12 -37.93
CA SER A 26 -10.14 2.12 -37.69
C SER A 26 -10.58 2.10 -36.23
N VAL A 27 -10.55 3.26 -35.58
CA VAL A 27 -10.84 3.44 -34.15
C VAL A 27 -11.84 4.57 -33.97
N MET A 28 -12.87 4.33 -33.16
CA MET A 28 -13.81 5.34 -32.71
C MET A 28 -13.54 5.69 -31.24
N ALA A 29 -13.28 6.96 -30.97
CA ALA A 29 -13.18 7.51 -29.62
C ALA A 29 -14.48 8.18 -29.20
N VAL A 30 -14.81 8.03 -27.93
CA VAL A 30 -15.95 8.64 -27.24
C VAL A 30 -15.42 9.28 -25.97
N VAL A 31 -15.63 10.58 -25.81
CA VAL A 31 -15.19 11.36 -24.65
C VAL A 31 -16.42 11.89 -23.93
N ASN A 32 -16.50 11.59 -22.63
CA ASN A 32 -17.49 12.14 -21.72
C ASN A 32 -16.78 12.87 -20.58
N GLY A 33 -17.18 14.10 -20.32
CA GLY A 33 -16.65 14.95 -19.26
C GLY A 33 -15.93 16.21 -19.74
N PRO A 34 -15.65 17.15 -18.81
CA PRO A 34 -15.55 16.93 -17.36
C PRO A 34 -16.91 16.70 -16.65
N VAL A 35 -17.14 15.49 -16.13
CA VAL A 35 -18.32 15.13 -15.32
C VAL A 35 -17.97 15.07 -13.83
N GLU A 36 -18.95 15.20 -12.93
CA GLU A 36 -18.72 15.06 -11.49
C GLU A 36 -18.23 13.63 -11.17
N ALA A 37 -17.08 13.51 -10.49
CA ALA A 37 -16.54 12.21 -10.14
C ALA A 37 -17.40 11.51 -9.06
N PRO A 38 -17.61 10.18 -9.14
CA PRO A 38 -18.31 9.46 -8.09
C PRO A 38 -17.52 9.55 -6.77
N ARG A 39 -18.19 9.79 -5.64
CA ARG A 39 -17.56 10.07 -4.31
C ARG A 39 -16.47 9.09 -3.82
N ARG A 40 -16.38 7.89 -4.39
CA ARG A 40 -15.31 6.91 -4.09
C ARG A 40 -13.99 7.22 -4.82
N ASP A 41 -14.08 7.88 -5.97
CA ASP A 41 -13.00 8.21 -6.90
C ASP A 41 -12.84 9.74 -7.02
N GLU A 42 -13.32 10.52 -6.03
CA GLU A 42 -13.26 11.99 -6.07
C GLU A 42 -11.87 12.48 -5.61
N ASN A 43 -11.07 13.04 -6.53
CA ASN A 43 -9.84 13.76 -6.17
C ASN A 43 -10.11 15.26 -6.02
N ALA A 44 -9.79 15.82 -4.85
CA ALA A 44 -10.07 17.22 -4.53
C ALA A 44 -9.27 18.25 -5.34
N PHE A 45 -8.15 17.86 -5.97
CA PHE A 45 -7.18 18.79 -6.57
C PHE A 45 -6.91 18.57 -8.07
N GLU A 46 -7.45 17.51 -8.67
CA GLU A 46 -7.24 17.18 -10.08
C GLU A 46 -8.40 16.35 -10.66
N ALA A 47 -8.50 16.35 -11.98
CA ALA A 47 -9.39 15.48 -12.75
C ALA A 47 -8.86 14.04 -12.80
N ILE A 48 -9.75 13.06 -12.70
CA ILE A 48 -9.42 11.68 -13.04
C ILE A 48 -9.63 11.47 -14.53
N VAL A 49 -8.56 11.09 -15.24
CA VAL A 49 -8.65 10.61 -16.63
C VAL A 49 -8.81 9.10 -16.58
N GLU A 50 -9.96 8.58 -17.03
CA GLU A 50 -10.21 7.15 -17.21
C GLU A 50 -10.16 6.80 -18.70
N VAL A 51 -9.42 5.76 -19.06
CA VAL A 51 -9.33 5.25 -20.44
C VAL A 51 -9.81 3.81 -20.48
N MET A 52 -10.71 3.48 -21.41
CA MET A 52 -11.26 2.15 -21.61
C MET A 52 -11.09 1.72 -23.06
N VAL A 53 -10.41 0.59 -23.31
CA VAL A 53 -10.14 0.08 -24.66
C VAL A 53 -10.98 -1.16 -24.93
N ARG A 54 -11.82 -1.11 -25.97
CA ARG A 54 -12.71 -2.21 -26.36
C ARG A 54 -12.21 -2.85 -27.66
N PRO A 55 -11.99 -4.19 -27.68
CA PRO A 55 -11.56 -4.90 -28.87
C PRO A 55 -12.68 -4.93 -29.93
N ALA A 56 -12.32 -5.23 -31.17
CA ALA A 56 -13.28 -5.37 -32.27
C ALA A 56 -14.24 -6.56 -32.07
N ALA A 57 -13.83 -7.60 -31.32
CA ALA A 57 -14.67 -8.73 -30.96
C ALA A 57 -14.27 -9.33 -29.60
N GLY A 58 -15.27 -9.71 -28.79
CA GLY A 58 -15.07 -10.36 -27.49
C GLY A 58 -14.94 -9.38 -26.30
N PRO A 59 -14.83 -9.89 -25.07
CA PRO A 59 -14.49 -9.09 -23.89
C PRO A 59 -13.00 -8.72 -23.90
N GLY A 60 -12.66 -7.52 -23.40
CA GLY A 60 -11.26 -7.09 -23.27
C GLY A 60 -10.48 -7.97 -22.28
N GLY A 61 -9.22 -8.24 -22.60
CA GLY A 61 -8.30 -9.04 -21.80
C GLY A 61 -7.09 -8.24 -21.31
N THR A 62 -6.01 -8.95 -21.00
CA THR A 62 -4.76 -8.34 -20.48
C THR A 62 -4.08 -7.41 -21.48
N ALA A 63 -4.26 -7.64 -22.80
CA ALA A 63 -3.66 -6.82 -23.84
C ALA A 63 -4.31 -5.43 -23.91
N GLU A 64 -5.65 -5.38 -23.90
CA GLU A 64 -6.42 -4.14 -23.84
C GLU A 64 -6.16 -3.40 -22.52
N ARG A 65 -6.05 -4.13 -21.41
CA ARG A 65 -5.70 -3.53 -20.10
C ARG A 65 -4.32 -2.86 -20.09
N LEU A 66 -3.35 -3.35 -20.87
CA LEU A 66 -2.06 -2.67 -21.03
C LEU A 66 -2.22 -1.41 -21.89
N LEU A 67 -2.97 -1.48 -22.99
CA LEU A 67 -3.27 -0.31 -23.84
C LEU A 67 -3.96 0.81 -23.06
N GLU A 68 -4.92 0.47 -22.18
CA GLU A 68 -5.57 1.41 -21.25
C GLU A 68 -4.54 2.17 -20.41
N VAL A 69 -3.63 1.46 -19.73
CA VAL A 69 -2.63 2.08 -18.83
C VAL A 69 -1.65 2.97 -19.61
N MET A 70 -1.17 2.51 -20.77
CA MET A 70 -0.23 3.28 -21.61
C MET A 70 -0.87 4.58 -22.12
N LEU A 71 -2.10 4.51 -22.63
CA LEU A 71 -2.83 5.69 -23.12
C LEU A 71 -3.26 6.62 -21.99
N GLN A 72 -3.65 6.09 -20.83
CA GLN A 72 -3.99 6.89 -19.64
C GLN A 72 -2.77 7.72 -19.18
N SER A 73 -1.57 7.14 -19.21
CA SER A 73 -0.32 7.85 -18.87
C SER A 73 -0.02 8.99 -19.85
N ALA A 74 -0.14 8.75 -21.16
CA ALA A 74 0.09 9.77 -22.18
C ALA A 74 -0.95 10.90 -22.15
N LEU A 75 -2.25 10.55 -22.08
CA LEU A 75 -3.34 11.53 -22.12
C LEU A 75 -3.41 12.37 -20.84
N ARG A 76 -3.06 11.81 -19.67
CA ARG A 76 -2.96 12.56 -18.40
C ARG A 76 -1.86 13.62 -18.44
N GLN A 77 -0.80 13.43 -19.24
CA GLN A 77 0.24 14.45 -19.43
C GLN A 77 -0.26 15.59 -20.32
N LEU A 78 -1.04 15.29 -21.37
CA LEU A 78 -1.61 16.28 -22.29
C LEU A 78 -2.76 17.11 -21.68
N ILE A 79 -3.63 16.49 -20.89
CA ILE A 79 -4.77 17.17 -20.26
C ILE A 79 -4.28 17.99 -19.04
N PRO A 80 -4.68 19.27 -18.89
CA PRO A 80 -4.37 20.07 -17.71
C PRO A 80 -5.29 19.67 -16.54
N VAL A 81 -5.08 18.48 -15.97
CA VAL A 81 -5.98 17.86 -14.97
C VAL A 81 -6.25 18.73 -13.73
N ARG A 82 -5.33 19.62 -13.33
CA ARG A 82 -5.53 20.55 -12.21
C ARG A 82 -6.58 21.64 -12.47
N THR A 83 -6.97 21.86 -13.73
CA THR A 83 -8.01 22.84 -14.10
C THR A 83 -9.42 22.33 -13.81
N PHE A 84 -9.61 21.02 -13.63
CA PHE A 84 -10.92 20.39 -13.39
C PHE A 84 -10.93 19.53 -12.10
N PRO A 85 -10.74 20.13 -10.90
CA PRO A 85 -10.78 19.41 -9.64
C PRO A 85 -12.13 18.73 -9.42
N ARG A 86 -12.14 17.55 -8.78
CA ARG A 86 -13.34 16.75 -8.47
C ARG A 86 -14.12 16.24 -9.69
N THR A 87 -13.53 16.31 -10.88
CA THR A 87 -14.16 15.81 -12.11
C THR A 87 -13.51 14.52 -12.60
N MET A 88 -14.22 13.83 -13.49
CA MET A 88 -13.75 12.70 -14.26
C MET A 88 -13.90 13.02 -15.76
N ILE A 89 -12.90 12.61 -16.54
CA ILE A 89 -12.90 12.64 -18.01
C ILE A 89 -12.73 11.19 -18.45
N GLN A 90 -13.79 10.62 -19.03
CA GLN A 90 -13.84 9.21 -19.43
C GLN A 90 -13.70 9.11 -20.95
N ILE A 91 -12.69 8.36 -21.39
CA ILE A 91 -12.33 8.17 -22.79
C ILE A 91 -12.52 6.70 -23.14
N THR A 92 -13.56 6.39 -23.92
CA THR A 92 -13.82 5.02 -24.41
C THR A 92 -13.38 4.90 -25.86
N LEU A 93 -12.48 3.95 -26.14
CA LEU A 93 -11.95 3.67 -27.47
C LEU A 93 -12.50 2.33 -27.96
N GLN A 94 -13.30 2.35 -29.03
CA GLN A 94 -13.80 1.16 -29.71
C GLN A 94 -13.00 0.93 -30.99
N ILE A 95 -12.32 -0.22 -31.07
CA ILE A 95 -11.66 -0.66 -32.29
C ILE A 95 -12.76 -1.19 -33.23
N LEU A 96 -12.83 -0.66 -34.45
CA LEU A 96 -13.82 -1.03 -35.48
C LEU A 96 -13.22 -2.02 -36.47
N GLU A 97 -12.05 -1.68 -37.02
CA GLU A 97 -11.36 -2.50 -38.01
C GLU A 97 -9.89 -2.72 -37.61
N VAL A 98 -9.41 -3.93 -37.89
CA VAL A 98 -8.02 -4.37 -37.71
C VAL A 98 -7.61 -5.05 -39.02
N PRO A 99 -6.44 -4.75 -39.60
CA PRO A 99 -6.03 -5.33 -40.87
C PRO A 99 -5.84 -6.85 -40.73
N GLN A 100 -6.50 -7.63 -41.60
CA GLN A 100 -6.43 -9.09 -41.57
C GLN A 100 -5.15 -9.59 -42.25
N SER A 101 -4.30 -10.32 -41.51
CA SER A 101 -3.16 -11.04 -42.09
C SER A 101 -3.67 -12.29 -42.83
N PRO A 102 -3.32 -12.51 -44.11
CA PRO A 102 -3.86 -13.62 -44.92
C PRO A 102 -3.42 -15.02 -44.44
N TYR A 103 -2.48 -15.12 -43.49
CA TYR A 103 -1.91 -16.37 -43.02
C TYR A 103 -2.40 -16.84 -41.62
N LYS A 104 -3.25 -16.08 -40.93
CA LYS A 104 -3.82 -16.46 -39.61
C LYS A 104 -5.34 -16.53 -39.65
N ASN A 105 -5.89 -17.75 -39.58
CA ASN A 105 -7.32 -17.99 -39.45
C ASN A 105 -7.89 -17.27 -38.19
N THR A 106 -8.93 -16.47 -38.41
CA THR A 106 -9.41 -15.39 -37.51
C THR A 106 -10.23 -15.88 -36.31
N ARG A 107 -9.68 -16.79 -35.49
CA ARG A 107 -10.30 -17.24 -34.22
C ARG A 107 -9.37 -17.43 -33.01
N ILE A 108 -8.06 -17.21 -33.15
CA ILE A 108 -7.13 -17.24 -32.01
C ILE A 108 -6.34 -15.93 -32.01
N LEU A 109 -6.84 -14.95 -31.26
CA LEU A 109 -6.06 -13.77 -30.90
C LEU A 109 -4.91 -14.25 -29.99
N HIS A 110 -3.67 -14.10 -30.46
CA HIS A 110 -2.51 -14.31 -29.58
C HIS A 110 -2.57 -13.29 -28.42
N PRO A 111 -2.16 -13.65 -27.20
CA PRO A 111 -2.19 -12.76 -26.03
C PRO A 111 -1.08 -11.68 -26.06
N GLN A 112 -0.65 -11.24 -27.24
CA GLN A 112 0.41 -10.27 -27.45
C GLN A 112 -0.18 -8.93 -27.91
N VAL A 113 0.34 -7.83 -27.36
CA VAL A 113 -0.14 -6.48 -27.63
C VAL A 113 0.31 -6.03 -29.02
N ASN A 114 -0.63 -5.57 -29.84
CA ASN A 114 -0.33 -5.01 -31.15
C ASN A 114 0.08 -3.54 -31.01
N LEU A 115 1.40 -3.26 -30.96
CA LEU A 115 1.92 -1.90 -30.81
C LEU A 115 1.58 -0.96 -31.98
N ALA A 116 1.36 -1.47 -33.19
CA ALA A 116 0.99 -0.63 -34.34
C ALA A 116 -0.42 -0.04 -34.24
N LEU A 117 -1.24 -0.53 -33.30
CA LEU A 117 -2.56 0.05 -32.99
C LEU A 117 -2.46 1.32 -32.11
N VAL A 118 -1.35 1.51 -31.39
CA VAL A 118 -1.19 2.62 -30.42
C VAL A 118 -1.31 4.01 -31.07
N PRO A 119 -0.70 4.32 -32.23
CA PRO A 119 -0.88 5.62 -32.88
C PRO A 119 -2.35 5.92 -33.21
N ALA A 120 -3.09 4.95 -33.77
CA ALA A 120 -4.50 5.13 -34.12
C ALA A 120 -5.40 5.36 -32.88
N LEU A 121 -5.13 4.64 -31.77
CA LEU A 121 -5.81 4.87 -30.50
C LEU A 121 -5.53 6.26 -29.93
N LEU A 122 -4.28 6.73 -30.00
CA LEU A 122 -3.89 8.04 -29.47
C LEU A 122 -4.46 9.19 -30.32
N HIS A 123 -4.39 9.10 -31.66
CA HIS A 123 -4.96 10.12 -32.55
C HIS A 123 -6.48 10.22 -32.41
N ALA A 124 -7.19 9.07 -32.33
CA ALA A 124 -8.61 9.06 -32.03
C ALA A 124 -8.91 9.71 -30.66
N SER A 125 -8.10 9.44 -29.62
CA SER A 125 -8.29 10.06 -28.30
C SER A 125 -8.17 11.58 -28.35
N ILE A 126 -7.16 12.10 -29.04
CA ILE A 126 -6.88 13.54 -29.14
C ILE A 126 -8.00 14.24 -29.92
N LEU A 127 -8.41 13.68 -31.05
CA LEU A 127 -9.51 14.23 -31.87
C LEU A 127 -10.86 14.19 -31.10
N GLY A 128 -11.10 13.16 -30.30
CA GLY A 128 -12.26 13.07 -29.41
C GLY A 128 -12.25 14.11 -28.30
N LEU A 129 -11.08 14.39 -27.71
CA LEU A 129 -10.90 15.42 -26.68
C LEU A 129 -11.11 16.83 -27.25
N ILE A 130 -10.63 17.08 -28.48
CA ILE A 130 -10.87 18.33 -29.21
C ILE A 130 -12.37 18.48 -29.53
N SER A 131 -13.04 17.42 -30.00
CA SER A 131 -14.50 17.40 -30.21
C SER A 131 -15.29 17.69 -28.92
N ALA A 132 -14.81 17.23 -27.76
CA ALA A 132 -15.39 17.51 -26.45
C ALA A 132 -15.02 18.90 -25.87
N ALA A 133 -14.29 19.72 -26.61
CA ALA A 133 -13.73 21.01 -26.15
C ALA A 133 -12.90 20.91 -24.85
N VAL A 134 -12.31 19.74 -24.57
CA VAL A 134 -11.38 19.57 -23.43
C VAL A 134 -10.04 20.21 -23.80
N PRO A 135 -9.53 21.18 -23.01
CA PRO A 135 -8.27 21.84 -23.32
C PRO A 135 -7.11 20.85 -23.23
N LEU A 136 -6.16 20.97 -24.15
CA LEU A 136 -4.91 20.20 -24.19
C LEU A 136 -3.73 21.18 -24.09
N LYS A 137 -2.64 20.77 -23.43
CA LYS A 137 -1.42 21.59 -23.33
C LYS A 137 -0.72 21.76 -24.69
N ALA A 138 -0.73 20.69 -25.48
CA ALA A 138 -0.10 20.59 -26.80
C ALA A 138 -0.90 19.60 -27.66
N ILE A 139 -0.75 19.68 -28.98
CA ILE A 139 -1.18 18.61 -29.90
C ILE A 139 -0.08 17.55 -29.90
N ALA A 140 -0.44 16.28 -29.89
CA ALA A 140 0.50 15.18 -30.00
C ALA A 140 0.30 14.37 -31.28
N THR A 141 1.39 13.84 -31.81
CA THR A 141 1.39 12.89 -32.91
C THR A 141 2.12 11.61 -32.50
N ALA A 142 1.95 10.57 -33.28
CA ALA A 142 2.49 9.25 -32.98
C ALA A 142 2.69 8.48 -34.27
N VAL A 143 3.67 7.58 -34.25
CA VAL A 143 4.14 6.82 -35.42
C VAL A 143 4.46 5.40 -34.99
N SER A 144 4.22 4.46 -35.90
CA SER A 144 4.66 3.07 -35.74
C SER A 144 5.88 2.84 -36.62
N LEU A 145 6.94 2.25 -36.05
CA LEU A 145 8.19 1.95 -36.73
C LEU A 145 8.49 0.46 -36.63
N ALA A 146 8.88 -0.18 -37.73
CA ALA A 146 9.37 -1.56 -37.72
C ALA A 146 10.77 -1.66 -38.31
N VAL A 147 11.66 -2.38 -37.64
CA VAL A 147 12.99 -2.69 -38.14
C VAL A 147 12.96 -4.07 -38.81
N ARG A 148 13.47 -4.17 -40.03
CA ARG A 148 13.67 -5.47 -40.72
C ARG A 148 14.99 -6.10 -40.30
N ALA A 149 15.13 -7.41 -40.57
CA ALA A 149 16.37 -8.14 -40.30
C ALA A 149 17.62 -7.54 -41.00
N ASP A 150 17.42 -6.79 -42.08
CA ASP A 150 18.48 -6.11 -42.85
C ASP A 150 18.93 -4.78 -42.21
N GLY A 151 18.27 -4.31 -41.14
CA GLY A 151 18.57 -3.05 -40.44
C GLY A 151 17.73 -1.85 -40.89
N ASP A 152 17.03 -1.94 -42.03
CA ASP A 152 16.15 -0.89 -42.53
C ASP A 152 14.94 -0.66 -41.61
N THR A 153 14.62 0.61 -41.36
CA THR A 153 13.46 1.06 -40.58
C THR A 153 12.33 1.47 -41.51
N LEU A 154 11.16 0.84 -41.41
CA LEU A 154 9.93 1.25 -42.08
C LEU A 154 9.07 2.12 -41.17
N VAL A 155 8.53 3.19 -41.75
CA VAL A 155 7.51 4.06 -41.16
C VAL A 155 6.12 3.53 -41.52
N ASP A 156 5.25 3.42 -40.52
CA ASP A 156 3.88 2.91 -40.59
C ASP A 156 3.75 1.58 -41.36
N PRO A 157 4.38 0.49 -40.85
CA PRO A 157 4.45 -0.81 -41.50
C PRO A 157 3.07 -1.47 -41.68
N GLY A 158 2.89 -2.16 -42.81
CA GLY A 158 1.73 -3.01 -43.03
C GLY A 158 1.78 -4.32 -42.21
N PRO A 159 0.67 -5.08 -42.12
CA PRO A 159 0.64 -6.35 -41.37
C PRO A 159 1.70 -7.36 -41.86
N ASP A 160 1.92 -7.42 -43.17
CA ASP A 160 2.92 -8.30 -43.80
C ASP A 160 4.37 -7.85 -43.56
N ASP A 161 4.60 -6.59 -43.18
CA ASP A 161 5.91 -6.06 -42.80
C ASP A 161 6.17 -6.31 -41.30
N MET A 162 5.14 -6.17 -40.47
CA MET A 162 5.20 -6.47 -39.04
C MET A 162 5.50 -7.94 -38.77
N ASP A 163 4.86 -8.89 -39.48
CA ASP A 163 5.13 -10.33 -39.36
C ASP A 163 6.58 -10.69 -39.80
N LYS A 164 7.33 -9.78 -40.47
CA LYS A 164 8.73 -9.96 -40.91
C LYS A 164 9.74 -9.09 -40.15
N ALA A 165 9.29 -8.27 -39.20
CA ALA A 165 10.13 -7.34 -38.45
C ALA A 165 10.92 -8.06 -37.34
N SER A 166 12.15 -7.60 -37.07
CA SER A 166 12.94 -8.01 -35.90
C SER A 166 12.53 -7.27 -34.63
N SER A 167 12.07 -6.02 -34.78
CA SER A 167 11.49 -5.22 -33.71
C SER A 167 10.45 -4.23 -34.23
N ILE A 168 9.50 -3.89 -33.35
CA ILE A 168 8.36 -2.99 -33.61
C ILE A 168 8.30 -1.97 -32.47
N HIS A 169 8.17 -0.70 -32.81
CA HIS A 169 8.23 0.43 -31.89
C HIS A 169 7.04 1.36 -32.13
N ALA A 170 6.43 1.84 -31.05
CA ALA A 170 5.42 2.88 -31.07
C ALA A 170 5.94 4.09 -30.29
N LEU A 171 6.04 5.23 -30.98
CA LEU A 171 6.56 6.48 -30.42
C LEU A 171 5.50 7.57 -30.53
N ALA A 172 5.39 8.44 -29.53
CA ALA A 172 4.53 9.62 -29.56
C ALA A 172 5.25 10.86 -29.01
N PHE A 173 5.08 11.99 -29.69
CA PHE A 173 5.71 13.28 -29.36
C PHE A 173 4.66 14.41 -29.34
N THR A 174 4.87 15.42 -28.50
CA THR A 174 4.13 16.69 -28.55
C THR A 174 4.54 17.53 -29.77
N SER A 175 3.82 18.62 -30.02
CA SER A 175 4.20 19.68 -30.96
C SER A 175 5.55 20.34 -30.64
N ASP A 176 6.03 20.17 -29.41
CA ASP A 176 7.14 20.89 -28.78
C ASP A 176 8.35 19.96 -28.52
N ASP A 177 8.41 18.85 -29.26
CA ASP A 177 9.44 17.80 -29.22
C ASP A 177 9.55 17.00 -27.89
N GLU A 178 8.56 17.09 -27.00
CA GLU A 178 8.52 16.26 -25.78
C GLU A 178 8.02 14.83 -26.08
N LEU A 179 8.76 13.83 -25.62
CA LEU A 179 8.40 12.40 -25.75
C LEU A 179 7.30 12.02 -24.74
N LEU A 180 6.15 11.54 -25.23
CA LEU A 180 4.98 11.17 -24.41
C LEU A 180 4.87 9.67 -24.16
N LEU A 181 5.24 8.86 -25.16
CA LEU A 181 5.12 7.40 -25.14
C LEU A 181 6.23 6.81 -26.00
N ALA A 182 6.88 5.77 -25.47
CA ALA A 182 7.93 5.04 -26.17
C ALA A 182 7.86 3.55 -25.79
N GLU A 183 7.19 2.76 -26.62
CA GLU A 183 6.94 1.35 -26.38
C GLU A 183 7.58 0.49 -27.48
N SER A 184 8.10 -0.68 -27.13
CA SER A 184 8.93 -1.50 -28.02
C SER A 184 8.78 -3.00 -27.78
N ALA A 185 8.74 -3.76 -28.86
CA ALA A 185 8.72 -5.23 -28.83
C ALA A 185 9.74 -5.81 -29.83
N GLY A 186 10.27 -6.99 -29.52
CA GLY A 186 11.30 -7.66 -30.34
C GLY A 186 12.73 -7.39 -29.85
N SER A 187 13.73 -7.66 -30.68
CA SER A 187 15.15 -7.58 -30.34
C SER A 187 15.88 -6.56 -31.19
N PHE A 188 16.51 -5.57 -30.54
CA PHE A 188 17.21 -4.45 -31.17
C PHE A 188 18.42 -4.02 -30.34
N SER A 189 19.38 -3.31 -30.95
CA SER A 189 20.55 -2.75 -30.26
C SER A 189 20.29 -1.33 -29.73
N VAL A 190 21.16 -0.84 -28.84
CA VAL A 190 21.08 0.54 -28.33
C VAL A 190 21.30 1.57 -29.45
N ASP A 191 22.22 1.29 -30.38
CA ASP A 191 22.45 2.17 -31.54
C ASP A 191 21.24 2.22 -32.48
N ALA A 192 20.58 1.07 -32.70
CA ALA A 192 19.32 1.02 -33.44
C ALA A 192 18.23 1.82 -32.72
N TRP A 193 18.13 1.71 -31.39
CA TRP A 193 17.16 2.49 -30.60
C TRP A 193 17.33 4.01 -30.77
N HIS A 194 18.57 4.51 -30.77
CA HIS A 194 18.83 5.93 -31.03
C HIS A 194 18.38 6.36 -32.44
N ALA A 195 18.69 5.56 -33.47
CA ALA A 195 18.24 5.82 -34.84
C ALA A 195 16.70 5.78 -34.99
N ILE A 196 16.03 4.85 -34.30
CA ILE A 196 14.56 4.74 -34.25
C ILE A 196 13.94 5.98 -33.60
N LEU A 197 14.52 6.46 -32.49
CA LEU A 197 14.02 7.64 -31.77
C LEU A 197 14.21 8.93 -32.58
N GLU A 198 15.36 9.10 -33.24
CA GLU A 198 15.60 10.22 -34.18
C GLU A 198 14.65 10.15 -35.39
N THR A 199 14.45 8.97 -35.96
CA THR A 199 13.50 8.76 -37.07
C THR A 199 12.08 9.11 -36.64
N GLY A 200 11.63 8.62 -35.48
CA GLY A 200 10.31 8.90 -34.92
C GLY A 200 10.08 10.37 -34.65
N GLN A 201 11.04 11.05 -34.01
CA GLN A 201 10.98 12.50 -33.81
C GLN A 201 10.92 13.24 -35.15
N SER A 202 11.70 12.81 -36.15
CA SER A 202 11.68 13.46 -37.47
C SER A 202 10.31 13.36 -38.17
N VAL A 203 9.63 12.21 -38.09
CA VAL A 203 8.31 11.98 -38.71
C VAL A 203 7.18 12.68 -37.93
N CYS A 204 7.25 12.68 -36.61
CA CYS A 204 6.26 13.35 -35.76
C CYS A 204 6.38 14.88 -35.79
N CYS A 205 7.60 15.42 -35.86
CA CYS A 205 7.84 16.81 -35.54
C CYS A 205 8.22 17.71 -36.73
N ARG A 206 8.96 17.24 -37.75
CA ARG A 206 9.41 18.13 -38.85
C ARG A 206 8.28 18.48 -39.80
N GLU A 207 8.18 19.76 -40.15
CA GLU A 207 7.43 20.21 -41.33
C GLU A 207 8.24 19.92 -42.61
N PRO A 208 7.61 19.50 -43.72
CA PRO A 208 8.29 19.35 -45.01
C PRO A 208 8.65 20.73 -45.56
N GLY A 209 9.91 21.13 -45.39
CA GLY A 209 10.46 22.35 -45.99
C GLY A 209 10.54 22.25 -47.53
N PRO A 210 10.60 23.39 -48.24
CA PRO A 210 10.60 23.42 -49.71
C PRO A 210 11.80 22.71 -50.37
N ASP A 211 12.89 22.49 -49.63
CA ASP A 211 14.10 21.82 -50.11
C ASP A 211 14.02 20.27 -50.07
N ALA A 212 12.94 19.69 -49.53
CA ALA A 212 12.79 18.23 -49.40
C ALA A 212 12.69 17.47 -50.74
N ALA A 213 12.49 18.17 -51.86
CA ALA A 213 12.36 17.59 -53.20
C ALA A 213 13.65 16.93 -53.76
N MET A 214 14.79 17.03 -53.07
CA MET A 214 16.10 16.57 -53.57
C MET A 214 16.80 15.50 -52.71
N SER A 215 16.20 15.03 -51.62
CA SER A 215 16.74 13.91 -50.82
C SER A 215 16.02 12.60 -51.11
N ALA A 216 16.58 11.78 -52.01
CA ALA A 216 16.05 10.47 -52.31
C ALA A 216 16.19 9.51 -51.11
N GLY A 217 15.07 9.01 -50.57
CA GLY A 217 15.08 7.91 -49.60
C GLY A 217 13.86 7.79 -48.68
N VAL A 218 13.21 8.89 -48.32
CA VAL A 218 12.04 8.87 -47.40
C VAL A 218 10.75 8.88 -48.22
N PRO A 219 9.83 7.89 -48.07
CA PRO A 219 8.56 7.88 -48.79
C PRO A 219 7.65 9.01 -48.31
N GLU A 220 6.95 9.66 -49.26
CA GLU A 220 6.05 10.80 -49.01
C GLU A 220 4.76 10.41 -48.25
N SER A 221 4.87 10.13 -46.94
CA SER A 221 3.73 10.23 -46.05
C SER A 221 3.42 11.71 -45.80
N GLN A 222 2.25 12.19 -46.24
CA GLN A 222 1.75 13.51 -45.84
C GLN A 222 1.72 13.58 -44.31
N GLY A 223 2.53 14.47 -43.72
CA GLY A 223 2.82 14.45 -42.29
C GLY A 223 1.54 14.44 -41.44
N ILE A 224 1.41 13.42 -40.59
CA ILE A 224 0.22 13.23 -39.73
C ILE A 224 -0.04 14.45 -38.83
N ARG A 225 1.01 15.19 -38.47
CA ARG A 225 0.96 16.51 -37.82
C ARG A 225 0.13 17.52 -38.60
N THR A 226 0.37 17.67 -39.90
CA THR A 226 -0.36 18.58 -40.79
C THR A 226 -1.82 18.17 -40.96
N PHE A 227 -2.10 16.86 -40.99
CA PHE A 227 -3.46 16.33 -41.05
C PHE A 227 -4.25 16.58 -39.75
N ILE A 228 -3.69 16.25 -38.58
CA ILE A 228 -4.36 16.51 -37.29
C ILE A 228 -4.55 18.02 -37.09
N ARG A 229 -3.57 18.83 -37.51
CA ARG A 229 -3.65 20.29 -37.50
C ARG A 229 -4.80 20.80 -38.39
N SER A 230 -4.91 20.37 -39.64
CA SER A 230 -5.97 20.86 -40.53
C SER A 230 -7.38 20.44 -40.08
N VAL A 231 -7.52 19.24 -39.48
CA VAL A 231 -8.77 18.80 -38.84
C VAL A 231 -9.10 19.66 -37.61
N THR A 232 -8.09 20.05 -36.82
CA THR A 232 -8.26 20.93 -35.64
C THR A 232 -8.61 22.36 -36.06
N GLU A 233 -7.96 22.90 -37.09
CA GLU A 233 -8.24 24.22 -37.67
C GLU A 233 -9.67 24.26 -38.25
N ALA A 234 -10.05 23.27 -39.06
CA ALA A 234 -11.41 23.16 -39.60
C ALA A 234 -12.49 23.07 -38.50
N ARG A 235 -12.21 22.36 -37.39
CA ARG A 235 -13.13 22.32 -36.25
C ARG A 235 -13.19 23.65 -35.50
N SER A 236 -12.06 24.32 -35.34
CA SER A 236 -12.00 25.65 -34.73
C SER A 236 -12.81 26.67 -35.54
N ASP A 237 -12.72 26.61 -36.88
CA ASP A 237 -13.51 27.46 -37.79
C ASP A 237 -15.02 27.16 -37.73
N GLU A 238 -15.41 25.89 -37.55
CA GLU A 238 -16.81 25.49 -37.32
C GLU A 238 -17.34 26.05 -36.00
N ASP A 239 -16.63 25.85 -34.88
CA ASP A 239 -17.02 26.32 -33.55
C ASP A 239 -16.98 27.88 -33.43
N LEU A 240 -16.18 28.54 -34.27
CA LEU A 240 -16.11 30.01 -34.39
C LEU A 240 -17.01 30.59 -35.50
N HIS A 241 -17.70 29.75 -36.29
CA HIS A 241 -18.46 30.19 -37.46
C HIS A 241 -19.52 31.26 -37.11
N TRP A 242 -20.17 31.14 -35.95
CA TRP A 242 -21.14 32.14 -35.47
C TRP A 242 -20.51 33.51 -35.17
N LYS A 243 -19.27 33.57 -34.68
CA LYS A 243 -18.55 34.85 -34.49
C LYS A 243 -18.19 35.48 -35.83
N ASN A 244 -17.73 34.68 -36.78
CA ASN A 244 -17.40 35.15 -38.13
C ASN A 244 -18.65 35.63 -38.88
N ALA A 245 -19.79 34.94 -38.72
CA ALA A 245 -21.08 35.37 -39.25
C ALA A 245 -21.57 36.69 -38.62
N MET A 246 -21.36 36.91 -37.32
CA MET A 246 -21.65 38.21 -36.68
C MET A 246 -20.70 39.33 -37.10
N ALA A 247 -19.45 39.01 -37.46
CA ALA A 247 -18.45 39.98 -37.91
C ALA A 247 -18.61 40.41 -39.38
N LEU A 248 -19.24 39.57 -40.22
CA LEU A 248 -19.51 39.82 -41.63
C LEU A 248 -20.87 40.49 -41.90
N ALA A 249 -21.70 40.69 -40.88
CA ALA A 249 -22.96 41.42 -40.99
C ALA A 249 -22.69 42.94 -41.01
N GLU A 250 -22.79 43.59 -42.17
CA GLU A 250 -22.74 45.05 -42.24
C GLU A 250 -23.89 45.69 -41.42
N PRO A 251 -23.64 46.79 -40.69
CA PRO A 251 -24.66 47.48 -39.90
C PRO A 251 -25.60 48.30 -40.79
N GLY A 252 -26.50 47.64 -41.52
CA GLY A 252 -27.41 48.34 -42.44
C GLY A 252 -28.63 47.58 -42.97
N THR A 253 -28.61 46.26 -43.09
CA THR A 253 -29.71 45.52 -43.77
C THR A 253 -30.09 44.21 -43.08
N LEU A 254 -31.05 44.28 -42.15
CA LEU A 254 -31.90 43.14 -41.78
C LEU A 254 -33.34 43.64 -41.58
N ASP A 255 -34.24 43.05 -42.36
CA ASP A 255 -35.67 43.40 -42.49
C ASP A 255 -36.44 42.95 -41.22
N PRO A 256 -37.31 43.78 -40.59
CA PRO A 256 -37.90 43.46 -39.28
C PRO A 256 -39.01 42.38 -39.30
N ALA A 257 -39.05 41.52 -40.33
CA ALA A 257 -40.16 40.59 -40.62
C ALA A 257 -39.83 39.10 -40.42
N LEU A 258 -38.68 38.75 -39.83
CA LEU A 258 -38.24 37.36 -39.59
C LEU A 258 -38.02 37.00 -38.12
N ALA A 259 -38.35 37.90 -37.20
CA ALA A 259 -38.22 37.72 -35.74
C ALA A 259 -39.50 37.16 -35.09
N ASP A 260 -40.19 36.21 -35.73
CA ASP A 260 -41.28 35.46 -35.09
C ASP A 260 -41.51 34.09 -35.75
N ASN A 261 -40.75 33.07 -35.32
CA ASN A 261 -41.13 31.67 -35.51
C ASN A 261 -40.46 30.78 -34.44
N ASP A 262 -40.86 31.01 -33.20
CA ASP A 262 -40.41 30.25 -32.03
C ASP A 262 -41.18 28.91 -31.90
N LYS A 263 -40.53 27.80 -32.24
CA LYS A 263 -40.92 26.43 -31.81
C LYS A 263 -39.69 25.59 -31.54
N GLY A 264 -39.22 25.64 -30.30
CA GLY A 264 -37.94 25.05 -29.90
C GLY A 264 -37.91 23.54 -29.70
N ILE A 265 -36.73 23.06 -29.29
CA ILE A 265 -36.56 21.81 -28.53
C ILE A 265 -35.95 22.21 -27.18
N ILE A 266 -36.63 21.79 -26.11
CA ILE A 266 -36.21 21.98 -24.72
C ILE A 266 -35.50 20.71 -24.26
N VAL A 267 -34.35 20.83 -23.59
CA VAL A 267 -33.99 19.91 -22.50
C VAL A 267 -33.59 20.70 -21.26
N SER A 268 -34.43 20.54 -20.25
CA SER A 268 -34.48 21.11 -18.91
C SER A 268 -33.22 20.96 -18.03
N PRO A 269 -32.96 21.91 -17.10
CA PRO A 269 -32.25 21.61 -15.86
C PRO A 269 -33.14 20.81 -14.89
N LEU A 270 -32.52 19.94 -14.08
CA LEU A 270 -33.22 19.15 -13.06
C LEU A 270 -33.89 20.06 -12.00
N LYS A 271 -35.16 19.79 -11.70
CA LYS A 271 -35.91 20.46 -10.62
C LYS A 271 -36.08 19.50 -9.45
N ALA A 272 -35.71 19.94 -8.25
CA ALA A 272 -35.90 19.17 -7.02
C ALA A 272 -37.39 18.88 -6.76
N ALA A 273 -37.66 17.79 -6.04
CA ALA A 273 -39.02 17.36 -5.67
C ALA A 273 -39.73 18.40 -4.77
N PRO A 274 -41.07 18.53 -4.86
CA PRO A 274 -41.83 19.49 -4.08
C PRO A 274 -42.03 19.04 -2.60
N PRO A 275 -42.10 19.98 -1.64
CA PRO A 275 -42.57 19.70 -0.29
C PRO A 275 -44.10 19.58 -0.22
N PRO A 276 -44.66 18.89 0.79
CA PRO A 276 -46.11 18.78 0.99
C PRO A 276 -46.74 20.09 1.53
N ALA A 277 -48.06 20.21 1.36
CA ALA A 277 -48.87 21.40 1.68
C ALA A 277 -49.13 21.60 3.20
N PRO A 278 -49.51 22.81 3.67
CA PRO A 278 -49.55 23.15 5.09
C PRO A 278 -50.95 23.11 5.75
N ALA A 279 -50.98 22.71 7.03
CA ALA A 279 -51.96 23.09 8.06
C ALA A 279 -51.38 22.76 9.46
N PRO A 280 -51.89 23.32 10.57
CA PRO A 280 -51.85 24.75 10.92
C PRO A 280 -51.18 25.02 12.28
N GLN A 281 -50.89 26.31 12.57
CA GLN A 281 -50.69 26.93 13.92
C GLN A 281 -49.73 26.27 14.95
N GLY A 282 -48.67 26.99 15.36
CA GLY A 282 -47.92 26.64 16.57
C GLY A 282 -46.68 27.51 16.88
N CYS A 283 -46.85 28.50 17.76
CA CYS A 283 -45.88 29.16 18.66
C CYS A 283 -44.43 29.53 18.23
N ARG A 284 -44.10 30.80 18.52
CA ARG A 284 -42.78 31.45 18.74
C ARG A 284 -41.93 30.71 19.84
N PRO A 285 -40.62 31.00 20.10
CA PRO A 285 -39.95 32.31 19.91
C PRO A 285 -38.43 32.36 19.58
N SER A 286 -37.92 33.61 19.47
CA SER A 286 -36.55 34.10 19.82
C SER A 286 -35.32 33.49 19.12
N SER A 287 -34.27 34.22 18.73
CA SER A 287 -33.92 35.63 18.52
C SER A 287 -32.40 35.64 18.35
N VAL A 288 -31.84 36.09 17.23
CA VAL A 288 -30.38 36.22 17.05
C VAL A 288 -30.01 37.68 16.92
N VAL A 289 -29.16 38.14 17.85
CA VAL A 289 -28.60 39.50 17.85
C VAL A 289 -27.35 39.53 16.97
N SER A 290 -27.19 40.63 16.24
CA SER A 290 -26.06 40.88 15.36
C SER A 290 -24.73 41.07 16.11
N ARG A 291 -23.63 40.62 15.50
CA ARG A 291 -22.29 41.19 15.73
C ARG A 291 -21.55 41.38 14.42
N GLN A 292 -20.98 42.57 14.27
CA GLN A 292 -20.07 42.95 13.20
C GLN A 292 -18.66 42.43 13.51
N ASN A 293 -17.92 42.00 12.49
CA ASN A 293 -16.58 42.52 12.14
C ASN A 293 -15.93 41.64 11.06
N LYS A 294 -15.56 42.26 9.93
CA LYS A 294 -14.53 41.74 9.02
C LYS A 294 -13.15 42.05 9.61
N PRO A 295 -12.13 41.23 9.34
CA PRO A 295 -10.76 41.70 9.20
C PRO A 295 -10.40 41.90 7.72
N GLU A 296 -9.73 43.01 7.41
CA GLU A 296 -9.09 43.25 6.11
C GLU A 296 -7.66 42.70 6.09
N ALA A 297 -7.08 42.54 4.90
CA ALA A 297 -5.71 42.10 4.71
C ALA A 297 -4.70 43.22 5.02
N LEU A 298 -3.54 42.86 5.58
CA LEU A 298 -2.41 43.77 5.79
C LEU A 298 -1.29 43.51 4.76
N PRO A 299 -0.65 44.55 4.20
CA PRO A 299 0.41 44.40 3.20
C PRO A 299 1.80 44.23 3.83
N LEU A 300 2.72 43.58 3.11
CA LEU A 300 4.16 43.68 3.37
C LEU A 300 4.68 45.02 2.85
N ASP A 301 5.42 45.78 3.68
CA ASP A 301 6.81 46.14 3.34
C ASP A 301 7.61 46.72 4.52
N MET A 302 8.93 46.83 4.31
CA MET A 302 9.96 47.53 5.11
C MET A 302 10.42 46.92 6.46
N HIS A 303 11.61 46.32 6.44
CA HIS A 303 12.76 46.88 7.16
C HIS A 303 14.09 46.48 6.51
N LEU A 304 14.84 47.46 6.00
CA LEU A 304 16.23 47.34 5.56
C LEU A 304 17.05 48.47 6.19
N SER A 305 18.28 48.16 6.59
CA SER A 305 19.31 49.14 6.97
C SER A 305 20.70 48.64 6.54
N PRO A 306 21.69 49.53 6.32
CA PRO A 306 22.54 49.38 5.13
C PRO A 306 24.02 49.01 5.39
N GLY A 307 24.69 48.46 4.37
CA GLY A 307 26.16 48.51 4.27
C GLY A 307 26.87 47.43 3.44
N SER A 308 27.03 47.65 2.13
CA SER A 308 28.26 47.39 1.34
C SER A 308 28.00 47.45 -0.18
N ASP A 309 29.02 47.82 -0.96
CA ASP A 309 28.92 48.21 -2.38
C ASP A 309 28.53 47.09 -3.36
N PRO A 310 27.90 47.43 -4.51
CA PRO A 310 27.45 46.47 -5.50
C PRO A 310 28.56 46.05 -6.49
N ARG A 311 28.81 44.75 -6.59
CA ARG A 311 29.37 44.13 -7.82
C ARG A 311 28.55 42.90 -8.19
N ALA A 312 28.18 42.82 -9.46
CA ALA A 312 27.22 41.85 -9.98
C ALA A 312 27.58 40.39 -9.65
N ALA A 313 26.62 39.66 -9.09
CA ALA A 313 26.70 38.21 -8.93
C ALA A 313 25.82 37.55 -10.01
N SER A 314 26.47 36.84 -10.93
CA SER A 314 25.80 36.05 -11.97
C SER A 314 25.07 34.84 -11.37
N PRO A 315 24.03 34.30 -12.04
CA PRO A 315 23.24 33.15 -11.55
C PRO A 315 24.07 31.89 -11.28
N ILE A 316 25.28 31.80 -11.84
CA ILE A 316 26.26 30.72 -11.62
C ILE A 316 26.59 30.56 -10.12
N ARG A 317 26.70 31.65 -9.35
CA ARG A 317 27.01 31.55 -7.90
C ARG A 317 25.88 30.97 -7.06
N LEU A 318 24.63 31.11 -7.51
CA LEU A 318 23.48 30.49 -6.82
C LEU A 318 23.41 29.00 -7.15
N ALA A 319 23.77 28.60 -8.37
CA ALA A 319 24.00 27.20 -8.72
C ALA A 319 25.16 26.58 -7.92
N ASP A 320 26.31 27.26 -7.80
CA ASP A 320 27.45 26.79 -6.99
C ASP A 320 27.10 26.69 -5.50
N ALA A 321 26.29 27.61 -4.96
CA ALA A 321 25.81 27.56 -3.57
C ALA A 321 24.84 26.41 -3.33
N LEU A 322 23.91 26.14 -4.26
CA LEU A 322 23.02 24.99 -4.23
C LEU A 322 23.79 23.67 -4.40
N HIS A 323 24.81 23.64 -5.26
CA HIS A 323 25.67 22.47 -5.46
C HIS A 323 26.59 22.24 -4.24
N GLY A 324 27.00 23.30 -3.54
CA GLY A 324 27.68 23.24 -2.25
C GLY A 324 26.80 22.77 -1.10
N LEU A 325 25.51 23.12 -1.09
CA LEU A 325 24.51 22.58 -0.17
C LEU A 325 24.23 21.10 -0.45
N ALA A 326 24.08 20.71 -1.72
CA ALA A 326 23.96 19.30 -2.12
C ALA A 326 25.19 18.46 -1.71
N LYS A 327 26.41 19.02 -1.79
CA LYS A 327 27.63 18.39 -1.26
C LYS A 327 27.67 18.34 0.28
N LYS A 328 27.08 19.31 0.99
CA LYS A 328 26.95 19.24 2.46
C LYS A 328 25.86 18.26 2.93
N GLN A 329 24.87 17.96 2.10
CA GLN A 329 23.91 16.88 2.33
C GLN A 329 24.46 15.48 2.02
N GLN A 330 25.73 15.34 1.61
CA GLN A 330 26.46 14.08 1.73
C GLN A 330 26.86 13.82 3.19
N SER A 331 25.85 13.75 4.08
CA SER A 331 25.99 12.92 5.26
C SER A 331 26.20 11.48 4.81
N THR A 332 27.03 10.74 5.54
CA THR A 332 27.56 9.43 5.13
C THR A 332 26.48 8.48 4.61
N PRO A 333 26.67 7.77 3.48
CA PRO A 333 25.68 6.79 2.97
C PRO A 333 25.46 5.57 3.90
N ARG A 334 26.14 5.51 5.05
CA ARG A 334 26.03 4.44 6.04
C ARG A 334 24.75 4.50 6.90
N THR A 335 24.05 5.63 6.95
CA THR A 335 22.84 5.81 7.79
C THR A 335 21.53 5.49 7.07
N ALA A 336 21.44 5.68 5.75
CA ALA A 336 20.23 5.34 4.97
C ALA A 336 20.07 3.83 4.68
N LEU A 337 21.13 3.04 4.88
CA LEU A 337 21.13 1.58 4.67
C LEU A 337 20.66 0.76 5.89
N GLN A 338 20.07 1.40 6.91
CA GLN A 338 19.59 0.72 8.13
C GLN A 338 18.05 0.68 8.24
N SER A 339 17.40 0.04 7.26
CA SER A 339 16.08 -0.59 7.48
C SER A 339 16.24 -2.13 7.49
N PRO A 340 15.42 -2.88 8.26
CA PRO A 340 16.00 -3.95 9.07
C PRO A 340 15.94 -5.33 8.42
N CYS A 341 17.04 -5.73 7.77
CA CYS A 341 17.24 -7.11 7.32
C CYS A 341 18.63 -7.66 7.65
N PHE A 342 18.67 -8.65 8.57
CA PHE A 342 19.63 -9.76 8.59
C PHE A 342 21.14 -9.45 8.59
N TYR A 343 21.76 -9.47 9.79
CA TYR A 343 23.01 -10.21 9.94
C TYR A 343 23.23 -10.77 11.35
N HIS A 344 23.62 -12.05 11.41
CA HIS A 344 24.33 -12.68 12.53
C HIS A 344 25.24 -13.72 11.88
N GLU A 345 26.51 -13.75 12.29
CA GLU A 345 27.57 -14.59 11.68
C GLU A 345 27.18 -16.07 11.50
N ARG A 346 26.29 -16.61 12.34
CA ARG A 346 25.73 -17.97 12.22
C ARG A 346 24.94 -18.25 10.93
N PHE A 347 24.57 -17.23 10.13
CA PHE A 347 23.92 -17.39 8.82
C PHE A 347 24.89 -17.30 7.63
N GLY A 348 26.19 -17.05 7.85
CA GLY A 348 27.17 -16.79 6.78
C GLY A 348 27.34 -17.91 5.74
N GLU A 349 27.08 -19.17 6.11
CA GLU A 349 27.16 -20.30 5.16
C GLU A 349 25.97 -20.37 4.17
N ALA A 350 24.84 -19.70 4.46
CA ALA A 350 23.60 -19.90 3.71
C ALA A 350 23.45 -18.98 2.49
N VAL A 351 24.00 -17.76 2.53
CA VAL A 351 23.88 -16.74 1.47
C VAL A 351 25.17 -15.92 1.40
N LYS A 352 25.80 -15.85 0.22
CA LYS A 352 26.97 -15.00 -0.03
C LYS A 352 26.54 -13.55 -0.28
N ILE A 353 26.19 -12.85 0.79
CA ILE A 353 25.69 -11.46 0.75
C ILE A 353 26.80 -10.48 0.31
N GLU A 354 28.07 -10.76 0.63
CA GLU A 354 29.24 -9.98 0.21
C GLU A 354 29.20 -9.70 -1.30
N ARG A 355 28.95 -10.73 -2.12
CA ARG A 355 28.81 -10.60 -3.58
C ARG A 355 27.64 -9.72 -4.01
N VAL A 356 26.53 -9.74 -3.27
CA VAL A 356 25.34 -8.91 -3.58
C VAL A 356 25.59 -7.44 -3.22
N LEU A 357 26.35 -7.19 -2.15
CA LEU A 357 26.77 -5.84 -1.76
C LEU A 357 27.84 -5.30 -2.71
N GLU A 358 28.83 -6.12 -3.10
CA GLU A 358 29.81 -5.77 -4.14
C GLU A 358 29.15 -5.46 -5.50
N GLU A 359 28.10 -6.21 -5.88
CA GLU A 359 27.28 -5.93 -7.08
C GLU A 359 26.36 -4.69 -6.93
N MET A 360 26.21 -4.12 -5.71
CA MET A 360 25.44 -2.90 -5.45
C MET A 360 26.32 -1.65 -5.24
N GLU A 361 27.55 -1.80 -4.73
CA GLU A 361 28.50 -0.70 -4.54
C GLU A 361 29.18 -0.23 -5.85
N SER A 362 29.04 -0.97 -6.96
CA SER A 362 29.68 -0.60 -8.24
C SER A 362 28.91 0.40 -9.12
N ASP A 363 27.59 0.54 -8.91
CA ASP A 363 26.68 1.16 -9.89
C ASP A 363 25.95 2.39 -9.30
N ASP A 364 26.62 3.54 -9.27
CA ASP A 364 26.03 4.85 -8.84
C ASP A 364 24.80 5.29 -9.65
N VAL A 365 24.50 4.66 -10.80
CA VAL A 365 23.31 4.90 -11.63
C VAL A 365 22.65 3.59 -12.05
N MET A 366 21.86 3.01 -11.15
CA MET A 366 21.09 1.79 -11.41
C MET A 366 19.89 2.05 -12.36
N SER A 367 19.87 1.36 -13.50
CA SER A 367 18.73 1.38 -14.43
C SER A 367 17.45 0.83 -13.81
N HIS A 368 16.28 1.39 -14.18
CA HIS A 368 14.97 1.00 -13.65
C HIS A 368 14.68 -0.50 -13.78
N SER A 369 15.07 -1.13 -14.90
CA SER A 369 14.91 -2.58 -15.10
C SER A 369 15.78 -3.41 -14.16
N ARG A 370 17.03 -2.96 -13.88
CA ARG A 370 17.90 -3.59 -12.88
C ARG A 370 17.33 -3.42 -11.47
N LEU A 371 16.79 -2.26 -11.10
CA LEU A 371 16.14 -2.05 -9.81
C LEU A 371 14.97 -3.02 -9.58
N VAL A 372 14.09 -3.18 -10.59
CA VAL A 372 12.98 -4.16 -10.53
C VAL A 372 13.49 -5.60 -10.42
N GLN A 373 14.55 -5.95 -11.17
CA GLN A 373 15.15 -7.28 -11.14
C GLN A 373 15.81 -7.57 -9.78
N THR A 374 16.57 -6.62 -9.22
CA THR A 374 17.20 -6.73 -7.89
C THR A 374 16.16 -6.81 -6.79
N ALA A 375 15.12 -5.97 -6.81
CA ALA A 375 14.02 -6.04 -5.84
C ALA A 375 13.29 -7.40 -5.89
N THR A 376 13.09 -7.95 -7.10
CA THR A 376 12.51 -9.29 -7.29
C THR A 376 13.45 -10.39 -6.76
N CYS A 377 14.76 -10.27 -7.02
CA CYS A 377 15.78 -11.19 -6.54
C CYS A 377 15.86 -11.20 -5.00
N VAL A 378 15.96 -10.03 -4.37
CA VAL A 378 15.97 -9.88 -2.90
C VAL A 378 14.70 -10.48 -2.27
N ARG A 379 13.53 -10.27 -2.88
CA ARG A 379 12.27 -10.86 -2.43
C ARG A 379 12.26 -12.39 -2.50
N GLU A 380 12.81 -12.97 -3.57
CA GLU A 380 12.90 -14.41 -3.74
C GLU A 380 13.96 -15.03 -2.81
N VAL A 381 15.12 -14.39 -2.62
CA VAL A 381 16.14 -14.79 -1.64
C VAL A 381 15.56 -14.78 -0.21
N SER A 382 14.82 -13.72 0.17
CA SER A 382 14.11 -13.64 1.45
C SER A 382 13.08 -14.78 1.62
N ARG A 383 12.32 -15.11 0.56
CA ARG A 383 11.38 -16.23 0.54
C ARG A 383 12.07 -17.60 0.68
N GLN A 384 13.25 -17.77 0.10
CA GLN A 384 14.03 -19.01 0.21
C GLN A 384 14.70 -19.16 1.59
N LEU A 385 15.23 -18.08 2.17
CA LEU A 385 15.73 -18.04 3.55
C LEU A 385 14.66 -18.49 4.56
N ARG A 386 13.43 -17.98 4.46
CA ARG A 386 12.30 -18.38 5.34
C ARG A 386 11.85 -19.84 5.17
N ARG A 387 12.22 -20.51 4.06
CA ARG A 387 11.75 -21.87 3.73
C ARG A 387 12.78 -22.97 4.03
N ARG A 388 14.07 -22.66 4.08
CA ARG A 388 15.12 -23.65 4.36
C ARG A 388 15.18 -23.97 5.86
N PRO A 389 15.12 -25.25 6.27
CA PRO A 389 15.33 -25.61 7.67
C PRO A 389 16.80 -25.42 8.04
N VAL A 390 17.05 -24.70 9.13
CA VAL A 390 18.39 -24.51 9.70
C VAL A 390 18.79 -25.80 10.41
N ARG A 391 19.90 -26.41 9.96
CA ARG A 391 20.47 -27.64 10.52
C ARG A 391 21.71 -27.32 11.35
N GLY A 392 21.49 -26.69 12.51
CA GLY A 392 22.51 -26.45 13.53
C GLY A 392 22.44 -27.52 14.63
N ALA A 393 23.59 -27.93 15.17
CA ALA A 393 23.63 -28.79 16.34
C ALA A 393 23.31 -27.96 17.61
N VAL A 394 22.13 -28.16 18.18
CA VAL A 394 21.68 -27.46 19.40
C VAL A 394 22.45 -28.00 20.60
N ARG A 395 23.38 -27.22 21.15
CA ARG A 395 24.19 -27.61 22.32
C ARG A 395 23.62 -27.07 23.62
N SER A 396 23.03 -25.88 23.58
CA SER A 396 22.47 -25.19 24.75
C SER A 396 20.99 -24.86 24.58
N VAL A 397 20.17 -25.28 25.55
CA VAL A 397 18.72 -25.06 25.55
C VAL A 397 18.32 -24.30 26.81
N MET A 398 17.62 -23.18 26.64
CA MET A 398 17.05 -22.41 27.75
C MET A 398 15.55 -22.69 27.88
N ILE A 399 15.09 -23.02 29.10
CA ILE A 399 13.67 -23.24 29.38
C ILE A 399 13.11 -22.04 30.15
N VAL A 400 12.13 -21.37 29.57
CA VAL A 400 11.38 -20.25 30.17
C VAL A 400 9.97 -20.74 30.51
N THR A 401 9.57 -20.62 31.78
CA THR A 401 8.26 -21.11 32.24
C THR A 401 7.40 -19.98 32.78
N LYS A 402 6.08 -20.11 32.62
CA LYS A 402 5.12 -19.16 33.19
C LYS A 402 5.28 -19.12 34.72
N ALA A 403 5.63 -17.94 35.23
CA ALA A 403 5.86 -17.73 36.66
C ALA A 403 4.61 -18.00 37.51
N ARG A 404 4.84 -18.40 38.77
CA ARG A 404 3.82 -18.71 39.80
C ARG A 404 2.91 -19.91 39.50
N ASP A 405 3.14 -20.65 38.42
CA ASP A 405 2.47 -21.91 38.16
C ASP A 405 3.25 -23.10 38.76
N ASN A 406 2.67 -23.73 39.79
CA ASN A 406 3.29 -24.85 40.49
C ASN A 406 3.29 -26.15 39.70
N HIS A 407 2.36 -26.34 38.76
CA HIS A 407 2.27 -27.57 37.96
C HIS A 407 3.41 -27.61 36.95
N LEU A 408 3.69 -26.47 36.30
CA LEU A 408 4.76 -26.35 35.31
C LEU A 408 6.15 -26.65 35.86
N VAL A 409 6.40 -26.51 37.17
CA VAL A 409 7.70 -26.87 37.77
C VAL A 409 8.02 -28.36 37.59
N HIS A 410 7.02 -29.23 37.68
CA HIS A 410 7.19 -30.67 37.44
C HIS A 410 7.43 -30.96 35.95
N LEU A 411 6.67 -30.32 35.06
CA LEU A 411 6.87 -30.45 33.61
C LEU A 411 8.24 -29.90 33.16
N THR A 412 8.74 -28.85 33.82
CA THR A 412 10.08 -28.28 33.61
C THR A 412 11.16 -29.29 34.00
N ARG A 413 11.00 -29.97 35.14
CA ARG A 413 11.90 -31.05 35.59
C ARG A 413 11.92 -32.19 34.56
N ASP A 414 10.75 -32.65 34.12
CA ASP A 414 10.65 -33.80 33.24
C ASP A 414 11.21 -33.49 31.83
N LEU A 415 10.98 -32.28 31.32
CA LEU A 415 11.59 -31.77 30.08
C LEU A 415 13.11 -31.63 30.21
N ALA A 416 13.61 -31.00 31.28
CA ALA A 416 15.04 -30.83 31.52
C ALA A 416 15.75 -32.19 31.66
N GLY A 417 15.18 -33.10 32.47
CA GLY A 417 15.70 -34.45 32.63
C GLY A 417 15.66 -35.27 31.33
N TRP A 418 14.67 -35.09 30.47
CA TRP A 418 14.66 -35.71 29.14
C TRP A 418 15.76 -35.13 28.23
N LEU A 419 15.90 -33.80 28.16
CA LEU A 419 16.94 -33.13 27.36
C LEU A 419 18.37 -33.49 27.79
N LEU A 420 18.60 -33.71 29.09
CA LEU A 420 19.89 -34.16 29.64
C LEU A 420 20.19 -35.64 29.30
N ARG A 421 19.17 -36.50 29.38
CA ARG A 421 19.31 -37.96 29.17
C ARG A 421 19.34 -38.39 27.71
N THR A 422 18.66 -37.71 26.81
CA THR A 422 18.50 -38.15 25.41
C THR A 422 19.80 -37.92 24.61
N PRO A 423 20.51 -38.96 24.15
CA PRO A 423 21.78 -38.80 23.43
C PRO A 423 21.56 -38.10 22.08
N ARG A 424 22.41 -37.11 21.76
CA ARG A 424 22.37 -36.35 20.49
C ARG A 424 23.77 -36.02 19.98
N TYR A 425 23.88 -35.76 18.68
CA TYR A 425 25.09 -35.23 18.03
C TYR A 425 26.40 -36.02 18.33
N GLY A 426 26.31 -37.34 18.45
CA GLY A 426 27.46 -38.21 18.74
C GLY A 426 27.89 -38.24 20.22
N SER A 427 27.22 -37.49 21.10
CA SER A 427 27.44 -37.53 22.55
C SER A 427 26.57 -38.63 23.20
N PRO A 428 27.08 -39.38 24.20
CA PRO A 428 26.30 -40.34 24.99
C PRO A 428 25.38 -39.68 26.02
N VAL A 429 25.50 -38.35 26.20
CA VAL A 429 24.57 -37.50 26.97
C VAL A 429 23.91 -36.49 26.04
N GLY A 430 22.81 -35.89 26.47
CA GLY A 430 22.08 -34.90 25.69
C GLY A 430 22.72 -33.51 25.70
N VAL A 431 21.88 -32.49 25.86
CA VAL A 431 22.24 -31.08 25.68
C VAL A 431 22.38 -30.35 27.02
N GLU A 432 23.09 -29.21 27.02
CA GLU A 432 23.19 -28.33 28.17
C GLU A 432 21.84 -27.61 28.39
N VAL A 433 21.30 -27.63 29.62
CA VAL A 433 19.96 -27.11 29.92
C VAL A 433 20.02 -25.99 30.94
N TYR A 434 19.46 -24.83 30.60
CA TYR A 434 19.32 -23.68 31.48
C TYR A 434 17.88 -23.55 31.98
N VAL A 435 17.70 -23.47 33.30
CA VAL A 435 16.40 -23.21 33.95
C VAL A 435 16.44 -21.94 34.80
N ASP A 436 15.29 -21.37 35.21
CA ASP A 436 15.26 -20.15 36.05
C ASP A 436 16.06 -20.39 37.34
N ALA A 437 16.98 -19.47 37.68
CA ALA A 437 17.78 -19.54 38.90
C ALA A 437 16.95 -19.74 40.18
N LYS A 438 15.69 -19.30 40.21
CA LYS A 438 14.74 -19.54 41.31
C LYS A 438 14.43 -21.03 41.54
N LEU A 439 14.59 -21.88 40.54
CA LEU A 439 14.36 -23.32 40.64
C LEU A 439 15.52 -24.10 41.28
N ARG A 440 16.71 -23.49 41.43
CA ARG A 440 17.92 -24.13 42.00
C ARG A 440 17.66 -24.81 43.35
N ASN A 441 16.91 -24.14 44.23
CA ASN A 441 16.61 -24.63 45.58
C ASN A 441 15.17 -25.19 45.69
N SER A 442 14.49 -25.42 44.56
CA SER A 442 13.10 -25.87 44.55
C SER A 442 12.99 -27.38 44.77
N LYS A 443 12.38 -27.77 45.90
CA LYS A 443 12.06 -29.18 46.22
C LYS A 443 11.19 -29.88 45.17
N ARG A 444 10.44 -29.14 44.34
CA ARG A 444 9.58 -29.69 43.28
C ARG A 444 10.34 -29.95 41.98
N PHE A 445 11.37 -29.14 41.72
CA PHE A 445 12.24 -29.31 40.56
C PHE A 445 13.29 -30.40 40.83
N ASP A 446 13.77 -30.51 42.06
CA ASP A 446 14.68 -31.56 42.54
C ASP A 446 15.94 -31.70 41.66
N ALA A 447 16.69 -30.60 41.56
CA ALA A 447 17.98 -30.60 40.87
C ALA A 447 18.99 -31.58 41.48
N ALA A 448 18.90 -31.85 42.78
CA ALA A 448 19.75 -32.82 43.46
C ALA A 448 19.47 -34.26 42.99
N GLY A 449 18.18 -34.63 42.87
CA GLY A 449 17.78 -35.91 42.29
C GLY A 449 18.29 -36.11 40.86
N LEU A 450 18.17 -35.08 40.00
CA LEU A 450 18.71 -35.14 38.64
C LEU A 450 20.23 -35.35 38.62
N VAL A 451 21.01 -34.62 39.43
CA VAL A 451 22.47 -34.79 39.49
C VAL A 451 22.89 -36.12 40.13
N ALA A 452 22.03 -36.73 40.95
CA ALA A 452 22.26 -38.06 41.51
C ALA A 452 22.02 -39.20 40.50
N GLU A 453 21.22 -38.98 39.44
CA GLU A 453 21.05 -39.96 38.34
C GLU A 453 22.33 -40.12 37.50
N ASP A 454 23.00 -39.00 37.18
CA ASP A 454 24.30 -38.99 36.49
C ASP A 454 25.13 -37.77 36.93
N PRO A 455 26.34 -37.96 37.52
CA PRO A 455 27.21 -36.86 37.93
C PRO A 455 27.52 -35.86 36.82
N ARG A 456 27.49 -36.27 35.54
CA ARG A 456 27.72 -35.39 34.37
C ARG A 456 26.64 -34.32 34.25
N PHE A 457 25.41 -34.59 34.68
CA PHE A 457 24.32 -33.61 34.66
C PHE A 457 24.62 -32.40 35.55
N GLY A 458 25.47 -32.54 36.58
CA GLY A 458 25.90 -31.41 37.41
C GLY A 458 26.65 -30.30 36.65
N ALA A 459 27.32 -30.63 35.54
CA ALA A 459 27.98 -29.65 34.68
C ALA A 459 27.07 -29.08 33.57
N MET A 460 26.04 -29.85 33.19
CA MET A 460 25.12 -29.57 32.08
C MET A 460 23.84 -28.84 32.52
N LEU A 461 23.39 -29.03 33.76
CA LEU A 461 22.24 -28.31 34.33
C LEU A 461 22.70 -26.96 34.87
N ARG A 462 22.42 -25.91 34.10
CA ARG A 462 22.76 -24.52 34.43
C ARG A 462 21.51 -23.69 34.73
N TYR A 463 21.75 -22.46 35.15
CA TYR A 463 20.69 -21.57 35.61
C TYR A 463 20.82 -20.21 34.95
N TRP A 464 19.73 -19.73 34.36
CA TRP A 464 19.69 -18.39 33.75
C TRP A 464 19.18 -17.34 34.72
N THR A 465 19.68 -16.11 34.56
CA THR A 465 19.17 -14.88 35.18
C THR A 465 18.91 -13.85 34.08
N PRO A 466 18.07 -12.81 34.31
CA PRO A 466 17.87 -11.75 33.33
C PRO A 466 19.18 -11.09 32.87
N ASP A 467 20.13 -10.92 33.78
CA ASP A 467 21.45 -10.33 33.48
C ASP A 467 22.26 -11.21 32.52
N LEU A 468 22.18 -12.54 32.64
CA LEU A 468 22.83 -13.47 31.71
C LEU A 468 22.25 -13.35 30.30
N CYS A 469 20.92 -13.22 30.19
CA CYS A 469 20.24 -13.02 28.89
C CYS A 469 20.60 -11.68 28.24
N TRP A 470 20.94 -10.66 29.03
CA TRP A 470 21.39 -9.35 28.54
C TRP A 470 22.84 -9.37 28.07
N VAL A 471 23.74 -9.97 28.84
CA VAL A 471 25.20 -9.94 28.59
C VAL A 471 25.63 -10.97 27.54
N GLU A 472 25.08 -12.19 27.60
CA GLU A 472 25.47 -13.32 26.74
C GLU A 472 24.27 -13.94 25.99
N PRO A 473 23.51 -13.18 25.18
CA PRO A 473 22.31 -13.70 24.50
C PRO A 473 22.62 -14.84 23.53
N GLU A 474 23.81 -14.84 22.90
CA GLU A 474 24.22 -15.83 21.90
C GLU A 474 24.51 -17.22 22.48
N ARG A 475 24.66 -17.31 23.81
CA ARG A 475 25.01 -18.53 24.56
C ARG A 475 23.95 -19.62 24.50
N PHE A 476 22.73 -19.29 24.07
CA PHE A 476 21.63 -20.22 23.89
C PHE A 476 21.42 -20.51 22.39
N ASP A 477 21.33 -21.79 22.01
CA ASP A 477 21.02 -22.20 20.64
C ASP A 477 19.51 -22.33 20.39
N LEU A 478 18.74 -22.60 21.44
CA LEU A 478 17.28 -22.75 21.41
C LEU A 478 16.65 -22.32 22.75
N VAL A 479 15.54 -21.58 22.69
CA VAL A 479 14.71 -21.26 23.85
C VAL A 479 13.38 -22.02 23.75
N LEU A 480 13.01 -22.74 24.82
CA LEU A 480 11.73 -23.42 24.97
C LEU A 480 10.85 -22.65 25.94
N THR A 481 9.67 -22.20 25.50
CA THR A 481 8.70 -21.55 26.42
C THR A 481 7.60 -22.53 26.82
N LEU A 482 7.36 -22.67 28.13
CA LEU A 482 6.25 -23.42 28.70
C LEU A 482 5.18 -22.45 29.23
N GLY A 483 4.15 -22.17 28.44
CA GLY A 483 2.99 -21.38 28.88
C GLY A 483 2.07 -20.91 27.74
N GLY A 484 1.51 -19.71 27.89
CA GLY A 484 0.75 -19.01 26.85
C GLY A 484 1.56 -17.86 26.20
N ASP A 485 0.95 -17.09 25.30
CA ASP A 485 1.59 -15.98 24.55
C ASP A 485 2.31 -14.97 25.46
N GLY A 486 1.80 -14.68 26.67
CA GLY A 486 2.49 -13.81 27.64
C GLY A 486 3.86 -14.32 28.12
N THR A 487 4.14 -15.62 27.98
CA THR A 487 5.45 -16.24 28.23
C THR A 487 6.42 -15.96 27.08
N VAL A 488 5.90 -15.91 25.84
CA VAL A 488 6.66 -15.52 24.64
C VAL A 488 7.00 -14.03 24.71
N LEU A 489 6.05 -13.16 25.11
CA LEU A 489 6.32 -11.75 25.39
C LEU A 489 7.31 -11.54 26.54
N PHE A 490 7.29 -12.38 27.58
CA PHE A 490 8.33 -12.36 28.60
C PHE A 490 9.69 -12.80 28.06
N THR A 491 9.73 -13.75 27.13
CA THR A 491 10.98 -14.17 26.46
C THR A 491 11.53 -13.05 25.57
N SER A 492 10.70 -12.37 24.77
CA SER A 492 11.11 -11.16 24.02
C SER A 492 11.66 -10.09 24.97
N TRP A 493 11.01 -9.89 26.13
CA TRP A 493 11.44 -8.92 27.13
C TRP A 493 12.83 -9.23 27.72
N LEU A 494 13.18 -10.51 27.91
CA LEU A 494 14.51 -10.93 28.39
C LEU A 494 15.63 -10.65 27.36
N PHE A 495 15.31 -10.63 26.06
CA PHE A 495 16.28 -10.49 24.96
C PHE A 495 16.04 -9.18 24.20
N GLN A 496 16.49 -8.05 24.79
CA GLN A 496 16.40 -6.71 24.19
C GLN A 496 17.40 -6.46 23.04
N ARG A 497 18.18 -7.48 22.63
CA ARG A 497 19.08 -7.46 21.48
C ARG A 497 18.81 -8.70 20.62
N VAL A 498 19.85 -9.42 20.21
CA VAL A 498 19.73 -10.72 19.52
C VAL A 498 18.89 -11.70 20.36
N VAL A 499 17.94 -12.37 19.71
CA VAL A 499 17.07 -13.38 20.33
C VAL A 499 17.41 -14.74 19.71
N PRO A 500 17.67 -15.79 20.50
CA PRO A 500 17.81 -17.15 19.98
C PRO A 500 16.49 -17.70 19.44
N PRO A 501 16.49 -18.71 18.56
CA PRO A 501 15.27 -19.38 18.09
C PRO A 501 14.36 -19.82 19.25
N VAL A 502 13.08 -19.43 19.21
CA VAL A 502 12.11 -19.71 20.28
C VAL A 502 11.08 -20.74 19.81
N LEU A 503 10.93 -21.84 20.56
CA LEU A 503 9.90 -22.86 20.36
C LEU A 503 8.91 -22.82 21.53
N SER A 504 7.63 -22.62 21.21
CA SER A 504 6.61 -22.26 22.19
C SER A 504 5.58 -23.37 22.39
N PHE A 505 5.63 -24.04 23.55
CA PHE A 505 4.66 -25.06 23.94
C PHE A 505 3.44 -24.45 24.64
N SER A 506 2.25 -24.80 24.14
CA SER A 506 0.97 -24.55 24.81
C SER A 506 0.65 -25.64 25.84
N LEU A 507 0.03 -25.25 26.95
CA LEU A 507 -0.31 -26.10 28.11
C LEU A 507 -1.77 -25.90 28.56
N GLY A 508 -2.68 -25.75 27.60
CA GLY A 508 -4.08 -25.39 27.84
C GLY A 508 -4.68 -24.64 26.65
N SER A 509 -5.15 -23.40 26.87
CA SER A 509 -5.61 -22.53 25.78
C SER A 509 -4.46 -22.21 24.81
N LEU A 510 -4.55 -22.68 23.56
CA LEU A 510 -3.59 -22.35 22.51
C LEU A 510 -3.70 -20.85 22.16
N GLY A 511 -2.57 -20.16 22.16
CA GLY A 511 -2.46 -18.78 21.71
C GLY A 511 -2.16 -18.66 20.22
N PHE A 512 -1.82 -17.46 19.77
CA PHE A 512 -1.37 -17.22 18.39
C PHE A 512 0.13 -17.51 18.21
N MET A 513 0.92 -17.46 19.29
CA MET A 513 2.36 -17.73 19.28
C MET A 513 2.73 -19.07 19.92
N THR A 514 1.84 -19.70 20.71
CA THR A 514 2.05 -21.04 21.30
C THR A 514 1.42 -22.13 20.44
N GLN A 515 2.25 -22.80 19.63
CA GLN A 515 1.80 -23.61 18.50
C GLN A 515 2.13 -25.11 18.62
N PHE A 516 2.97 -25.49 19.60
CA PHE A 516 3.32 -26.88 19.90
C PHE A 516 2.54 -27.42 21.11
N GLU A 517 1.99 -28.61 21.00
CA GLU A 517 1.34 -29.33 22.11
C GLU A 517 2.41 -29.89 23.05
N PHE A 518 2.33 -29.60 24.35
CA PHE A 518 3.33 -30.10 25.31
C PHE A 518 3.29 -31.63 25.45
N GLU A 519 2.12 -32.25 25.30
CA GLU A 519 1.92 -33.70 25.38
C GLU A 519 2.83 -34.48 24.41
N ARG A 520 3.20 -33.86 23.29
CA ARG A 520 4.05 -34.43 22.23
C ARG A 520 5.44 -33.79 22.16
N TYR A 521 5.91 -33.18 23.26
CA TYR A 521 7.18 -32.44 23.28
C TYR A 521 8.38 -33.26 22.76
N LYS A 522 8.40 -34.58 23.00
CA LYS A 522 9.49 -35.47 22.58
C LYS A 522 9.59 -35.53 21.06
N ASP A 523 8.52 -35.94 20.39
CA ASP A 523 8.42 -36.04 18.92
C ASP A 523 8.72 -34.69 18.25
N HIS A 524 8.23 -33.60 18.84
CA HIS A 524 8.49 -32.25 18.35
C HIS A 524 9.98 -31.88 18.43
N LEU A 525 10.63 -32.11 19.58
CA LEU A 525 12.05 -31.77 19.77
C LEU A 525 12.97 -32.74 19.02
N ASP A 526 12.63 -34.02 18.90
CA ASP A 526 13.37 -34.99 18.07
C ASP A 526 13.35 -34.59 16.59
N ARG A 527 12.21 -34.14 16.06
CA ARG A 527 12.10 -33.64 14.69
C ARG A 527 12.92 -32.36 14.46
N VAL A 528 12.86 -31.42 15.41
CA VAL A 528 13.48 -30.09 15.31
C VAL A 528 15.00 -30.14 15.51
N MET A 529 15.48 -30.97 16.44
CA MET A 529 16.91 -31.15 16.73
C MET A 529 17.59 -32.21 15.84
N GLY A 530 16.82 -33.12 15.24
CA GLY A 530 17.31 -34.15 14.31
C GLY A 530 17.25 -33.73 12.83
N ASP A 531 17.09 -34.71 11.94
CA ASP A 531 17.24 -34.53 10.49
C ASP A 531 16.24 -33.54 9.85
N GLY A 532 15.11 -33.27 10.53
CA GLY A 532 14.10 -32.31 10.07
C GLY A 532 14.59 -30.85 10.11
N GLY A 533 15.45 -30.52 11.07
CA GLY A 533 15.97 -29.17 11.30
C GLY A 533 14.92 -28.15 11.78
N MET A 534 15.41 -26.95 12.11
CA MET A 534 14.58 -25.84 12.57
C MET A 534 14.05 -25.03 11.39
N LYS A 535 12.73 -25.09 11.11
CA LYS A 535 12.05 -24.05 10.33
C LYS A 535 11.86 -22.82 11.22
N ILE A 536 12.30 -21.65 10.78
CA ILE A 536 12.27 -20.41 11.58
C ILE A 536 11.50 -19.34 10.81
N ASN A 537 10.48 -18.77 11.45
CA ASN A 537 9.82 -17.54 11.01
C ASN A 537 10.37 -16.35 11.82
N LEU A 538 10.81 -15.29 11.14
CA LEU A 538 11.28 -14.07 11.80
C LEU A 538 10.11 -13.09 11.96
N ARG A 539 9.63 -12.93 13.20
CA ARG A 539 8.60 -11.96 13.54
C ARG A 539 9.21 -10.58 13.76
N MET A 540 8.61 -9.56 13.16
CA MET A 540 9.00 -8.16 13.35
C MET A 540 8.90 -7.76 14.83
N ARG A 541 9.81 -6.89 15.27
CA ARG A 541 9.72 -6.13 16.53
C ARG A 541 9.84 -4.63 16.22
N PHE A 542 9.41 -3.77 17.15
CA PHE A 542 9.76 -2.35 17.14
C PHE A 542 10.90 -2.05 18.09
N THR A 543 11.77 -1.13 17.67
CA THR A 543 12.65 -0.37 18.56
C THR A 543 11.92 0.91 18.92
N CYS A 544 11.48 1.03 20.16
CA CYS A 544 10.84 2.23 20.69
C CYS A 544 11.84 2.97 21.58
N THR A 545 12.08 4.25 21.32
CA THR A 545 13.01 5.08 22.12
C THR A 545 12.27 6.28 22.69
N VAL A 546 12.31 6.44 24.01
CA VAL A 546 11.69 7.57 24.73
C VAL A 546 12.72 8.69 24.86
N LYS A 547 12.41 9.86 24.28
CA LYS A 547 13.22 11.08 24.40
C LYS A 547 12.49 12.08 25.30
N ARG A 548 13.17 12.55 26.34
CA ARG A 548 12.63 13.55 27.28
C ARG A 548 12.78 14.96 26.71
N GLY A 549 11.71 15.75 26.78
CA GLY A 549 11.70 17.14 26.36
C GLY A 549 12.58 17.99 27.27
N GLY A 550 13.65 18.55 26.72
CA GLY A 550 14.58 19.40 27.48
C GLY A 550 13.88 20.59 28.15
N GLY A 551 14.08 20.72 29.47
CA GLY A 551 13.45 21.75 30.29
C GLY A 551 14.10 23.13 30.16
N GLY A 552 13.71 23.89 29.13
CA GLY A 552 13.64 25.35 29.12
C GLY A 552 14.93 26.19 29.15
N GLY A 553 15.04 27.14 28.21
CA GLY A 553 15.83 28.38 28.40
C GLY A 553 16.95 28.61 27.38
N GLY A 554 16.60 29.18 26.23
CA GLY A 554 17.57 29.66 25.24
C GLY A 554 16.90 29.86 23.88
N GLY A 555 16.89 31.08 23.36
CA GLY A 555 16.43 31.35 22.00
C GLY A 555 17.53 30.99 20.99
N GLY A 556 17.15 30.30 19.93
CA GLY A 556 18.06 29.90 18.86
C GLY A 556 17.33 29.01 17.86
N ASP A 557 16.92 29.58 16.74
CA ASP A 557 16.59 28.80 15.55
C ASP A 557 17.88 28.14 15.06
N GLY A 558 17.98 26.83 15.27
CA GLY A 558 19.16 26.04 14.97
C GLY A 558 18.74 24.63 14.60
N ASP A 559 18.66 24.38 13.30
CA ASP A 559 18.58 23.03 12.74
C ASP A 559 19.94 22.35 12.99
N GLY A 560 20.01 21.56 14.05
CA GLY A 560 21.24 21.01 14.61
C GLY A 560 21.02 19.60 15.13
N ASP A 561 21.77 18.65 14.57
CA ASP A 561 21.78 17.23 14.92
C ASP A 561 22.55 16.99 16.24
N ASP A 562 22.13 17.70 17.29
CA ASP A 562 22.75 17.61 18.62
C ASP A 562 22.27 16.34 19.34
N ASP A 563 23.14 15.32 19.29
CA ASP A 563 23.22 14.20 20.23
C ASP A 563 23.60 14.71 21.64
N ASP A 564 22.78 15.60 22.21
CA ASP A 564 22.83 16.00 23.61
C ASP A 564 22.43 14.77 24.45
N GLY A 565 23.45 14.07 24.96
CA GLY A 565 23.43 12.71 25.52
C GLY A 565 22.57 12.50 26.77
N ARG A 566 21.29 12.86 26.69
CA ARG A 566 20.24 12.54 27.64
C ARG A 566 19.90 11.07 27.51
N GLU A 567 19.91 10.36 28.64
CA GLU A 567 19.56 8.95 28.73
C GLU A 567 18.20 8.68 28.08
N SER A 568 18.22 8.11 26.88
CA SER A 568 17.02 7.75 26.13
C SER A 568 16.72 6.27 26.38
N GLU A 569 15.63 5.99 27.09
CA GLU A 569 15.21 4.62 27.37
C GLU A 569 14.74 3.94 26.07
N GLN A 570 15.42 2.86 25.69
CA GLN A 570 15.11 2.09 24.49
C GLN A 570 14.55 0.71 24.84
N PHE A 571 13.44 0.34 24.19
CA PHE A 571 12.72 -0.90 24.41
C PHE A 571 12.45 -1.63 23.09
N GLN A 572 12.61 -2.94 23.11
CA GLN A 572 12.21 -3.85 22.03
C GLN A 572 10.82 -4.43 22.31
N VAL A 573 9.93 -4.31 21.33
CA VAL A 573 8.49 -4.59 21.46
C VAL A 573 8.08 -5.61 20.41
N LEU A 574 7.43 -6.71 20.80
CA LEU A 574 7.01 -7.77 19.87
C LEU A 574 5.58 -7.60 19.35
N ASN A 575 4.64 -7.20 20.21
CA ASN A 575 3.25 -6.97 19.83
C ASN A 575 3.01 -5.49 19.56
N GLU A 576 2.96 -4.66 20.60
CA GLU A 576 2.49 -3.29 20.48
C GLU A 576 3.11 -2.29 21.49
N LEU A 577 3.31 -1.07 20.99
CA LEU A 577 3.44 0.13 21.80
C LEU A 577 2.04 0.74 21.94
N VAL A 578 1.55 0.85 23.17
CA VAL A 578 0.32 1.56 23.50
C VAL A 578 0.69 2.92 24.07
N ILE A 579 0.05 3.98 23.60
CA ILE A 579 0.11 5.31 24.22
C ILE A 579 -1.30 5.70 24.64
N ASP A 580 -1.55 5.78 25.94
CA ASP A 580 -2.87 6.05 26.54
C ASP A 580 -2.88 7.32 27.40
N ARG A 581 -4.05 7.94 27.61
CA ARG A 581 -4.22 9.10 28.53
C ARG A 581 -4.00 8.79 30.01
N GLY A 582 -3.88 7.51 30.36
CA GLY A 582 -3.77 6.98 31.70
C GLY A 582 -4.87 7.44 32.67
N PRO A 583 -4.50 7.90 33.87
CA PRO A 583 -5.48 8.32 34.88
C PRO A 583 -6.13 9.68 34.56
N SER A 584 -5.68 10.39 33.51
CA SER A 584 -6.27 11.66 33.11
C SER A 584 -7.74 11.49 32.72
N PRO A 585 -8.66 12.35 33.18
CA PRO A 585 -10.03 12.39 32.68
C PRO A 585 -10.14 13.10 31.32
N TYR A 586 -9.09 13.78 30.87
CA TYR A 586 -9.05 14.47 29.57
C TYR A 586 -8.54 13.51 28.48
N VAL A 587 -9.15 13.63 27.30
CA VAL A 587 -8.72 13.00 26.04
C VAL A 587 -7.23 13.27 25.79
N SER A 588 -6.49 12.26 25.34
CA SER A 588 -5.10 12.47 24.93
C SER A 588 -5.04 13.35 23.67
N ASN A 589 -4.06 14.22 23.61
CA ASN A 589 -3.76 15.04 22.43
C ASN A 589 -2.30 14.78 22.08
N LEU A 590 -2.03 14.05 20.99
CA LEU A 590 -0.68 13.64 20.59
C LEU A 590 -0.44 14.04 19.14
N GLU A 591 0.71 14.64 18.84
CA GLU A 591 1.13 14.92 17.46
C GLU A 591 1.86 13.69 16.92
N LEU A 592 1.38 13.13 15.81
CA LEU A 592 2.02 12.03 15.10
C LEU A 592 2.74 12.56 13.86
N TYR A 593 4.05 12.29 13.81
CA TYR A 593 4.91 12.54 12.67
C TYR A 593 5.39 11.21 12.06
N GLY A 594 5.63 11.20 10.75
CA GLY A 594 6.28 10.11 10.03
C GLY A 594 7.36 10.68 9.13
N ASP A 595 8.58 10.14 9.23
CA ASP A 595 9.77 10.58 8.50
C ASP A 595 10.08 12.08 8.64
N GLY A 596 9.67 12.68 9.76
CA GLY A 596 9.81 14.11 10.08
C GLY A 596 8.54 14.92 9.87
N GLU A 597 7.71 14.55 8.90
CA GLU A 597 6.51 15.29 8.48
C GLU A 597 5.29 15.01 9.38
N PRO A 598 4.42 16.01 9.66
CA PRO A 598 3.23 15.82 10.48
C PRO A 598 2.15 15.03 9.71
N LEU A 599 1.77 13.86 10.23
CA LEU A 599 0.72 13.02 9.65
C LEU A 599 -0.68 13.41 10.16
N THR A 600 -0.85 13.49 11.49
CA THR A 600 -2.14 13.82 12.11
C THR A 600 -1.98 14.14 13.60
N VAL A 601 -3.04 14.67 14.22
CA VAL A 601 -3.14 14.84 15.67
C VAL A 601 -4.13 13.81 16.23
N VAL A 602 -3.64 12.92 17.08
CA VAL A 602 -4.43 11.90 17.78
C VAL A 602 -5.23 12.56 18.90
N GLN A 603 -6.56 12.60 18.74
CA GLN A 603 -7.51 13.02 19.76
C GLN A 603 -8.39 11.82 20.14
N ALA A 604 -7.96 11.09 21.16
CA ALA A 604 -8.48 9.76 21.50
C ALA A 604 -8.22 9.41 22.98
N ASP A 605 -8.74 8.29 23.48
CA ASP A 605 -8.25 7.69 24.73
C ASP A 605 -6.77 7.30 24.61
N GLY A 606 -6.32 7.00 23.39
CA GLY A 606 -4.93 6.72 23.05
C GLY A 606 -4.75 6.25 21.60
N CYS A 607 -3.55 5.75 21.29
CA CYS A 607 -3.25 5.06 20.04
C CYS A 607 -2.34 3.84 20.29
N ILE A 608 -2.50 2.82 19.46
CA ILE A 608 -1.72 1.59 19.46
C ILE A 608 -0.90 1.56 18.18
N PHE A 609 0.41 1.39 18.31
CA PHE A 609 1.31 1.03 17.22
C PHE A 609 1.65 -0.44 17.38
N SER A 610 1.17 -1.27 16.47
CA SER A 610 1.25 -2.74 16.55
C SER A 610 2.06 -3.30 15.40
N THR A 611 2.89 -4.29 15.70
CA THR A 611 3.52 -5.14 14.68
C THR A 611 2.45 -6.04 14.04
N PRO A 612 2.77 -6.75 12.94
CA PRO A 612 1.92 -7.81 12.40
C PRO A 612 1.62 -8.92 13.43
N THR A 613 2.54 -9.18 14.36
CA THR A 613 2.33 -10.13 15.47
C THR A 613 1.33 -9.60 16.51
N GLY A 614 1.40 -8.31 16.84
CA GLY A 614 0.44 -7.64 17.73
C GLY A 614 -0.95 -7.46 17.11
N SER A 615 -1.10 -7.67 15.79
CA SER A 615 -2.39 -7.53 15.09
C SER A 615 -3.49 -8.46 15.64
N THR A 616 -3.11 -9.56 16.30
CA THR A 616 -4.00 -10.50 16.98
C THR A 616 -4.22 -10.21 18.47
N ALA A 617 -3.55 -9.19 19.03
CA ALA A 617 -3.52 -8.86 20.44
C ALA A 617 -4.38 -7.62 20.76
N TYR A 618 -3.83 -6.56 21.36
CA TYR A 618 -4.65 -5.43 21.80
C TYR A 618 -5.18 -4.60 20.62
N SER A 619 -4.41 -4.52 19.53
CA SER A 619 -4.85 -3.88 18.28
C SER A 619 -6.15 -4.49 17.74
N LEU A 620 -6.32 -5.81 17.77
CA LEU A 620 -7.57 -6.47 17.35
C LEU A 620 -8.77 -6.01 18.18
N SER A 621 -8.56 -5.90 19.50
CA SER A 621 -9.60 -5.51 20.47
C SER A 621 -10.04 -4.05 20.29
N ALA A 622 -9.15 -3.19 19.79
CA ALA A 622 -9.43 -1.80 19.44
C ALA A 622 -9.97 -1.61 18.01
N GLY A 623 -10.26 -2.71 17.28
CA GLY A 623 -10.84 -2.68 15.92
C GLY A 623 -9.80 -2.64 14.78
N GLY A 624 -8.52 -2.86 15.07
CA GLY A 624 -7.48 -3.03 14.07
C GLY A 624 -7.63 -4.33 13.27
N SER A 625 -7.05 -4.36 12.06
CA SER A 625 -7.13 -5.54 11.17
C SER A 625 -6.14 -6.64 11.55
N LEU A 626 -6.53 -7.89 11.30
CA LEU A 626 -5.62 -9.05 11.33
C LEU A 626 -4.62 -8.98 10.18
N VAL A 627 -3.32 -9.09 10.48
CA VAL A 627 -2.23 -9.05 9.49
C VAL A 627 -1.36 -10.30 9.65
N HIS A 628 -0.96 -10.90 8.53
CA HIS A 628 -0.10 -12.09 8.53
C HIS A 628 1.32 -11.70 8.98
N PRO A 629 2.00 -12.45 9.88
CA PRO A 629 3.29 -12.07 10.47
C PRO A 629 4.42 -11.88 9.47
N ASP A 630 4.31 -12.47 8.27
CA ASP A 630 5.28 -12.30 7.20
C ASP A 630 5.23 -10.93 6.48
N ILE A 631 4.14 -10.17 6.62
CA ILE A 631 3.92 -8.89 5.93
C ILE A 631 4.67 -7.79 6.70
N PRO A 632 5.68 -7.13 6.11
CA PRO A 632 6.33 -5.99 6.74
C PRO A 632 5.38 -4.78 6.76
N ALA A 633 4.91 -4.39 7.95
CA ALA A 633 4.01 -3.25 8.13
C ALA A 633 3.93 -2.79 9.59
N ILE A 634 3.63 -1.52 9.81
CA ILE A 634 3.26 -0.94 11.12
C ILE A 634 1.75 -0.70 11.12
N LEU A 635 1.02 -1.26 12.08
CA LEU A 635 -0.40 -0.98 12.25
C LEU A 635 -0.57 0.18 13.23
N LEU A 636 -1.36 1.18 12.86
CA LEU A 636 -1.79 2.28 13.73
C LEU A 636 -3.29 2.13 14.01
N THR A 637 -3.66 1.83 15.26
CA THR A 637 -5.05 1.64 15.69
C THR A 637 -5.39 2.66 16.78
N PRO A 638 -6.29 3.63 16.55
CA PRO A 638 -6.71 4.58 17.58
C PRO A 638 -7.65 3.91 18.61
N ILE A 639 -7.52 4.30 19.89
CA ILE A 639 -8.36 3.82 20.98
C ILE A 639 -9.45 4.87 21.24
N CYS A 640 -10.70 4.56 20.91
CA CYS A 640 -11.85 5.46 21.12
C CYS A 640 -11.60 6.90 20.61
N PRO A 641 -11.32 7.11 19.30
CA PRO A 641 -11.08 8.44 18.76
C PRO A 641 -12.32 9.33 18.84
N HIS A 642 -12.11 10.60 19.18
CA HIS A 642 -13.19 11.61 19.16
C HIS A 642 -13.65 11.97 17.74
N THR A 643 -12.83 11.70 16.73
CA THR A 643 -13.13 11.98 15.33
C THR A 643 -13.50 10.69 14.59
N LEU A 644 -14.74 10.61 14.07
CA LEU A 644 -15.27 9.43 13.38
C LEU A 644 -14.54 9.04 12.08
N SER A 645 -13.73 9.94 11.51
CA SER A 645 -12.88 9.66 10.35
C SER A 645 -11.56 8.99 10.70
N PHE A 646 -11.12 9.00 11.95
CA PHE A 646 -9.84 8.41 12.34
C PHE A 646 -9.98 6.89 12.46
N ARG A 647 -9.63 6.20 11.38
CA ARG A 647 -9.69 4.73 11.27
C ARG A 647 -8.32 4.10 11.48
N PRO A 648 -8.26 2.79 11.79
CA PRO A 648 -7.01 2.04 11.77
C PRO A 648 -6.31 2.13 10.41
N MET A 649 -5.00 2.27 10.42
CA MET A 649 -4.15 2.40 9.23
C MET A 649 -3.03 1.35 9.25
N VAL A 650 -2.55 1.01 8.05
CA VAL A 650 -1.38 0.15 7.85
C VAL A 650 -0.33 0.98 7.12
N LEU A 651 0.82 1.15 7.75
CA LEU A 651 1.95 1.98 7.32
C LEU A 651 3.14 1.09 6.94
N SER A 652 4.10 1.63 6.18
CA SER A 652 5.34 0.93 5.83
C SER A 652 6.17 0.63 7.08
N ASP A 653 6.89 -0.50 7.10
CA ASP A 653 7.88 -0.81 8.14
C ASP A 653 9.15 0.06 8.04
N THR A 654 9.40 0.64 6.87
CA THR A 654 10.50 1.58 6.63
C THR A 654 10.28 2.95 7.27
N MET A 655 9.04 3.30 7.66
CA MET A 655 8.70 4.63 8.16
C MET A 655 9.12 4.81 9.63
N ALA A 656 9.85 5.89 9.92
CA ALA A 656 10.19 6.29 11.27
C ALA A 656 9.07 7.16 11.87
N LEU A 657 8.29 6.60 12.78
CA LEU A 657 7.20 7.32 13.43
C LEU A 657 7.70 8.05 14.68
N ARG A 658 7.23 9.27 14.92
CA ARG A 658 7.52 10.05 16.12
C ARG A 658 6.22 10.59 16.70
N VAL A 659 5.90 10.17 17.91
CA VAL A 659 4.72 10.64 18.67
C VAL A 659 5.18 11.64 19.72
N VAL A 660 4.63 12.84 19.71
CA VAL A 660 4.97 13.92 20.65
C VAL A 660 3.77 14.25 21.53
N VAL A 661 3.99 14.46 22.83
CA VAL A 661 3.01 15.11 23.69
C VAL A 661 3.18 16.63 23.56
N PRO A 662 2.23 17.39 22.98
CA PRO A 662 2.42 18.81 22.70
C PRO A 662 2.67 19.61 23.98
N ARG A 663 3.50 20.66 23.90
CA ARG A 663 3.79 21.52 25.08
C ARG A 663 2.55 22.17 25.68
N GLY A 664 1.51 22.42 24.86
CA GLY A 664 0.21 22.92 25.29
C GLY A 664 -0.80 21.85 25.73
N SER A 665 -0.41 20.57 25.83
CA SER A 665 -1.33 19.51 26.25
C SER A 665 -1.77 19.68 27.71
N ARG A 666 -3.08 19.58 27.95
CA ARG A 666 -3.70 19.68 29.28
C ARG A 666 -3.35 18.50 30.20
N ALA A 667 -2.87 17.39 29.65
CA ALA A 667 -2.57 16.17 30.36
C ALA A 667 -1.29 15.51 29.85
N THR A 668 -0.66 14.72 30.72
CA THR A 668 0.39 13.76 30.33
C THR A 668 -0.23 12.55 29.64
N ALA A 669 0.61 11.78 28.96
CA ALA A 669 0.24 10.48 28.41
C ALA A 669 1.08 9.38 29.08
N TYR A 670 0.74 8.11 28.86
CA TYR A 670 1.51 6.97 29.32
C TYR A 670 1.79 6.06 28.14
N CYS A 671 3.06 5.70 27.92
CA CYS A 671 3.43 4.64 27.01
C CYS A 671 3.57 3.30 27.74
N SER A 672 3.28 2.20 27.04
CA SER A 672 3.36 0.82 27.53
C SER A 672 3.85 -0.09 26.40
N PHE A 673 4.81 -0.95 26.72
CA PHE A 673 5.55 -1.79 25.76
C PHE A 673 5.18 -3.26 26.00
N ASP A 674 4.48 -3.92 25.08
CA ASP A 674 3.94 -5.29 25.27
C ASP A 674 3.14 -5.46 26.58
N GLY A 675 2.39 -4.42 26.98
CA GLY A 675 1.65 -4.37 28.24
C GLY A 675 2.51 -4.26 29.51
N LYS A 676 3.80 -3.92 29.37
CA LYS A 676 4.79 -3.76 30.45
C LYS A 676 5.52 -2.41 30.33
N GLY A 677 6.43 -2.15 31.27
CA GLY A 677 7.34 -0.99 31.20
C GLY A 677 6.59 0.34 31.10
N ARG A 678 5.51 0.52 31.86
CA ARG A 678 4.64 1.70 31.71
C ARG A 678 5.38 2.97 32.15
N VAL A 679 5.59 3.88 31.22
CA VAL A 679 6.35 5.13 31.41
C VAL A 679 5.42 6.33 31.16
N GLU A 680 5.44 7.32 32.06
CA GLU A 680 4.73 8.60 31.84
C GLU A 680 5.49 9.43 30.79
N LEU A 681 4.77 10.03 29.84
CA LEU A 681 5.23 11.01 28.86
C LEU A 681 4.68 12.38 29.22
N ARG A 682 5.58 13.35 29.46
CA ARG A 682 5.25 14.73 29.83
C ARG A 682 5.19 15.64 28.62
N GLN A 683 4.66 16.85 28.81
CA GLN A 683 4.61 17.88 27.78
C GLN A 683 6.00 18.16 27.18
N GLY A 684 6.15 17.93 25.88
CA GLY A 684 7.41 18.04 25.14
C GLY A 684 8.24 16.76 25.04
N ASP A 685 7.86 15.68 25.74
CA ASP A 685 8.45 14.35 25.53
C ASP A 685 7.96 13.75 24.20
N CYS A 686 8.78 12.89 23.60
CA CYS A 686 8.40 12.13 22.42
C CYS A 686 8.87 10.67 22.48
N VAL A 687 8.16 9.82 21.72
CA VAL A 687 8.55 8.42 21.49
C VAL A 687 8.77 8.24 20.00
N THR A 688 9.96 7.78 19.63
CA THR A 688 10.27 7.37 18.26
C THR A 688 10.13 5.86 18.12
N ILE A 689 9.46 5.42 17.06
CA ILE A 689 9.12 4.04 16.76
C ILE A 689 9.71 3.70 15.39
N SER A 690 10.51 2.65 15.34
CA SER A 690 11.07 2.12 14.09
C SER A 690 11.04 0.60 14.09
N ALA A 691 11.09 0.01 12.89
CA ALA A 691 11.25 -1.43 12.75
C ALA A 691 12.62 -1.87 13.32
N SER A 692 12.61 -2.87 14.20
CA SER A 692 13.81 -3.31 14.91
C SER A 692 14.77 -4.10 14.03
N GLN A 693 16.06 -3.82 14.17
CA GLN A 693 17.15 -4.62 13.59
C GLN A 693 17.21 -6.05 14.16
N PHE A 694 16.56 -6.30 15.31
CA PHE A 694 16.56 -7.59 16.01
C PHE A 694 15.16 -8.23 15.98
N PRO A 695 14.79 -8.99 14.92
CA PRO A 695 13.53 -9.71 14.87
C PRO A 695 13.47 -10.83 15.92
N PHE A 696 12.27 -11.36 16.15
CA PHE A 696 12.01 -12.47 17.07
C PHE A 696 11.87 -13.80 16.28
N PRO A 697 12.91 -14.66 16.25
CA PRO A 697 12.86 -15.93 15.54
C PRO A 697 12.00 -16.93 16.30
N THR A 698 10.91 -17.38 15.68
CA THR A 698 10.07 -18.45 16.21
C THR A 698 10.20 -19.70 15.37
N VAL A 699 10.36 -20.86 16.01
CA VAL A 699 10.33 -22.16 15.34
C VAL A 699 8.89 -22.47 14.92
N THR A 700 8.67 -22.86 13.66
CA THR A 700 7.34 -23.23 13.13
C THR A 700 7.24 -24.73 12.87
N ARG A 701 6.04 -25.30 13.04
CA ARG A 701 5.73 -26.70 12.76
C ARG A 701 5.23 -26.90 11.33
N THR A 702 4.43 -25.96 10.83
CA THR A 702 3.79 -26.00 9.50
C THR A 702 3.83 -24.64 8.82
N ASP A 703 3.71 -24.62 7.49
CA ASP A 703 3.73 -23.36 6.72
C ASP A 703 2.36 -22.63 6.75
N THR A 704 1.32 -23.28 7.29
CA THR A 704 -0.07 -22.78 7.43
C THR A 704 -0.41 -22.30 8.85
N GLU A 705 0.56 -22.31 9.76
CA GLU A 705 0.34 -22.32 11.21
C GLU A 705 -0.37 -21.06 11.75
N TRP A 706 -0.25 -19.93 11.05
CA TRP A 706 -1.03 -18.72 11.34
C TRP A 706 -2.52 -18.91 11.06
N PHE A 707 -2.89 -19.47 9.90
CA PHE A 707 -4.28 -19.77 9.54
C PHE A 707 -4.89 -20.82 10.49
N ASP A 708 -4.10 -21.83 10.87
CA ASP A 708 -4.50 -22.83 11.87
C ASP A 708 -4.80 -22.17 13.22
N SER A 709 -4.00 -21.15 13.60
CA SER A 709 -4.17 -20.39 14.85
C SER A 709 -5.38 -19.46 14.80
N VAL A 710 -5.58 -18.70 13.72
CA VAL A 710 -6.78 -17.87 13.50
C VAL A 710 -8.06 -18.71 13.54
N SER A 711 -8.07 -19.86 12.85
CA SER A 711 -9.23 -20.75 12.79
C SER A 711 -9.57 -21.36 14.15
N ARG A 712 -8.56 -21.79 14.92
CA ARG A 712 -8.76 -22.33 16.28
C ARG A 712 -9.19 -21.27 17.29
N THR A 713 -8.52 -20.11 17.33
CA THR A 713 -8.70 -19.11 18.38
C THR A 713 -9.93 -18.23 18.16
N LEU A 714 -10.21 -17.84 16.91
CA LEU A 714 -11.36 -16.99 16.56
C LEU A 714 -12.57 -17.79 16.03
N ARG A 715 -12.48 -19.13 15.95
CA ARG A 715 -13.49 -20.00 15.30
C ARG A 715 -13.85 -19.51 13.89
N TRP A 716 -12.85 -19.05 13.13
CA TRP A 716 -13.06 -18.35 11.87
C TRP A 716 -13.86 -19.22 10.87
N ASN A 717 -14.96 -18.66 10.37
CA ASN A 717 -15.93 -19.31 9.47
C ASN A 717 -16.58 -20.62 10.00
N VAL A 718 -16.46 -20.94 11.29
CA VAL A 718 -17.18 -22.08 11.89
C VAL A 718 -18.64 -21.71 12.13
N ARG A 719 -19.53 -22.09 11.19
CA ARG A 719 -20.98 -21.96 11.38
C ARG A 719 -21.52 -23.12 12.23
N ALA A 720 -22.46 -22.83 13.12
CA ALA A 720 -23.15 -23.87 13.93
C ALA A 720 -24.03 -24.81 13.09
N ALA A 721 -24.50 -24.34 11.93
CA ALA A 721 -25.15 -25.14 10.91
C ALA A 721 -24.60 -24.75 9.53
N THR A 722 -24.28 -25.74 8.70
CA THR A 722 -24.08 -25.52 7.27
C THR A 722 -25.42 -25.12 6.63
N GLN A 723 -25.38 -24.16 5.71
CA GLN A 723 -26.55 -23.86 4.89
C GLN A 723 -26.91 -25.14 4.11
N ARG A 724 -28.16 -25.58 4.20
CA ARG A 724 -28.59 -26.75 3.45
C ARG A 724 -28.39 -26.47 1.95
N PRO A 725 -27.88 -27.43 1.16
CA PRO A 725 -27.94 -27.34 -0.29
C PRO A 725 -29.38 -27.05 -0.72
N PHE A 726 -29.56 -26.31 -1.81
CA PHE A 726 -30.85 -26.26 -2.48
C PHE A 726 -31.07 -27.64 -3.13
N ASP A 727 -31.94 -28.45 -2.55
CA ASP A 727 -32.21 -29.80 -3.00
C ASP A 727 -33.55 -29.82 -3.78
N PRO A 728 -33.53 -29.85 -5.12
CA PRO A 728 -34.75 -29.78 -5.94
C PRO A 728 -35.65 -31.02 -5.78
N ALA A 729 -35.21 -32.05 -5.04
CA ALA A 729 -36.02 -33.19 -4.68
C ALA A 729 -37.08 -32.88 -3.58
N ASP A 730 -36.81 -31.92 -2.68
CA ASP A 730 -37.78 -31.54 -1.64
C ASP A 730 -39.01 -30.84 -2.26
N ASP A 731 -38.81 -29.99 -3.28
CA ASP A 731 -39.90 -29.37 -4.06
C ASP A 731 -40.71 -30.42 -4.86
N ALA A 732 -40.03 -31.44 -5.41
CA ALA A 732 -40.70 -32.51 -6.16
C ALA A 732 -41.58 -33.41 -5.27
N ALA A 733 -41.20 -33.61 -4.00
CA ALA A 733 -42.01 -34.34 -3.02
C ALA A 733 -43.24 -33.54 -2.55
N ALA A 734 -43.14 -32.19 -2.51
CA ALA A 734 -44.28 -31.32 -2.25
C ALA A 734 -45.29 -31.33 -3.42
N ALA A 735 -44.79 -31.35 -4.67
CA ALA A 735 -45.64 -31.33 -5.87
C ALA A 735 -46.47 -32.62 -6.09
N SER A 736 -46.11 -33.75 -5.48
CA SER A 736 -46.79 -35.04 -5.72
C SER A 736 -47.99 -35.34 -4.81
N ASN A 737 -48.31 -34.48 -3.83
CA ASN A 737 -49.25 -34.80 -2.73
C ASN A 737 -50.35 -33.75 -2.47
N GLY A 738 -50.66 -32.87 -3.42
CA GLY A 738 -51.73 -31.87 -3.30
C GLY A 738 -52.69 -31.88 -4.50
N SER A 739 -53.92 -32.37 -4.30
CA SER A 739 -55.01 -32.26 -5.27
C SER A 739 -55.59 -30.84 -5.32
N GLU A 740 -56.12 -30.47 -6.49
CA GLU A 740 -56.75 -29.18 -6.83
C GLU A 740 -57.65 -28.56 -5.73
N ALA A 741 -57.29 -27.36 -5.24
CA ALA A 741 -58.23 -26.36 -4.74
C ALA A 741 -57.57 -24.96 -4.65
N ASP A 742 -58.32 -23.94 -5.07
CA ASP A 742 -58.16 -22.49 -4.88
C ASP A 742 -56.90 -21.75 -5.37
N SER A 743 -57.18 -20.70 -6.16
CA SER A 743 -56.28 -19.60 -6.48
C SER A 743 -56.30 -18.52 -5.38
N ASP A 744 -55.28 -17.67 -5.37
CA ASP A 744 -55.10 -16.47 -4.52
C ASP A 744 -54.79 -16.71 -3.03
N CYS A 745 -53.52 -17.06 -2.75
CA CYS A 745 -52.76 -16.34 -1.72
C CYS A 745 -51.26 -16.33 -2.02
N TRP A 746 -50.69 -15.13 -2.18
CA TRP A 746 -49.23 -14.94 -2.13
C TRP A 746 -48.83 -14.71 -0.66
N ASP A 747 -48.66 -15.80 0.10
CA ASP A 747 -48.07 -15.74 1.45
C ASP A 747 -46.56 -15.50 1.36
N ILE A 748 -46.20 -14.29 0.95
CA ILE A 748 -44.96 -13.65 1.40
C ILE A 748 -45.30 -13.04 2.75
N ASP A 749 -44.81 -13.66 3.83
CA ASP A 749 -44.94 -13.14 5.20
C ASP A 749 -44.30 -11.75 5.33
N GLN A 750 -45.08 -10.72 5.05
CA GLN A 750 -44.86 -9.36 5.53
C GLN A 750 -45.16 -9.31 7.03
N ASP A 751 -44.29 -9.89 7.86
CA ASP A 751 -43.97 -9.34 9.18
C ASP A 751 -42.81 -10.08 9.88
N SER A 752 -41.64 -9.45 9.90
CA SER A 752 -40.65 -9.66 10.97
C SER A 752 -39.59 -8.54 10.99
N ALA A 753 -40.04 -7.30 10.94
CA ALA A 753 -39.28 -6.17 11.47
C ALA A 753 -39.29 -6.21 13.02
N TYR A 754 -38.75 -7.28 13.60
CA TYR A 754 -38.69 -7.46 15.05
C TYR A 754 -37.29 -7.11 15.59
N PHE A 755 -37.22 -6.03 16.35
CA PHE A 755 -36.01 -5.62 17.08
C PHE A 755 -35.70 -6.64 18.19
N PRO A 756 -34.50 -7.21 18.27
CA PRO A 756 -34.03 -7.91 19.46
C PRO A 756 -33.40 -6.90 20.43
N SER A 757 -34.22 -6.31 21.28
CA SER A 757 -33.75 -5.78 22.57
C SER A 757 -33.67 -6.89 23.61
N GLU A 758 -32.77 -6.72 24.58
CA GLU A 758 -32.64 -7.44 25.86
C GLU A 758 -34.00 -7.65 26.58
N GLU A 759 -34.27 -8.63 27.46
CA GLU A 759 -33.56 -9.77 28.08
C GLU A 759 -34.47 -11.04 27.95
N GLY A 760 -34.17 -12.26 28.41
CA GLY A 760 -33.08 -12.79 29.23
C GLY A 760 -33.48 -14.07 30.01
N SER A 761 -32.51 -14.86 30.49
CA SER A 761 -32.73 -15.88 31.55
C SER A 761 -31.40 -16.28 32.21
N VAL A 762 -31.42 -16.44 33.53
CA VAL A 762 -30.25 -16.19 34.38
C VAL A 762 -29.98 -17.34 35.35
N SER A 763 -28.78 -17.93 35.30
CA SER A 763 -28.05 -18.48 36.46
C SER A 763 -26.71 -19.12 36.03
N ALA A 764 -25.59 -18.92 36.73
CA ALA A 764 -25.29 -17.93 37.75
C ALA A 764 -23.77 -17.68 37.84
N SER A 765 -23.37 -16.46 38.19
CA SER A 765 -22.12 -16.17 38.90
C SER A 765 -22.44 -15.24 40.07
N PRO A 766 -21.75 -15.38 41.23
CA PRO A 766 -22.19 -14.75 42.47
C PRO A 766 -21.52 -13.38 42.71
N ILE A 767 -21.98 -12.71 43.77
CA ILE A 767 -21.38 -11.55 44.48
C ILE A 767 -21.63 -10.17 43.83
N ARG A 768 -21.98 -9.08 44.55
CA ARG A 768 -22.60 -8.86 45.89
C ARG A 768 -22.79 -7.34 46.09
N ARG A 769 -23.86 -6.95 46.81
CA ARG A 769 -24.15 -5.69 47.56
C ARG A 769 -25.43 -5.00 47.07
N GLN A 770 -26.45 -4.81 47.92
CA GLN A 770 -26.53 -3.83 49.03
C GLN A 770 -26.39 -2.39 48.51
N MET A 771 -27.33 -1.46 48.71
CA MET A 771 -28.41 -1.40 49.71
C MET A 771 -29.59 -0.49 49.28
N SER A 772 -30.80 -0.87 49.71
CA SER A 772 -31.82 -0.01 50.37
C SER A 772 -32.43 1.20 49.66
N MET A 773 -33.75 1.17 49.45
CA MET A 773 -34.76 1.86 50.30
C MET A 773 -36.14 1.20 50.06
N LEU A 774 -36.71 0.52 51.05
CA LEU A 774 -37.72 1.04 52.00
C LEU A 774 -39.06 1.45 51.35
N CYS A 775 -40.08 0.57 51.42
CA CYS A 775 -41.47 0.90 51.81
C CYS A 775 -42.39 -0.34 51.82
N MET A 776 -42.26 -1.19 52.85
CA MET A 776 -43.32 -1.86 53.65
C MET A 776 -42.72 -3.00 54.47
#